data_AF-A0A2A5AXA1-F1
#
_entry.id   AF-A0A2A5AXA1-F1
#
_cell.length_a   1.000
_cell.length_b   1.000
_cell.length_c   1.000
_cell.angle_alpha   90.00
_cell.angle_beta   90.00
_cell.angle_gamma   90.00
#
_symmetry.space_group_name_H-M   'P 1'
#
loop_
_entity.id
_entity.type
_entity.pdbx_description
1 polymer ?
#
loop_
_entity_poly.entity_id
_entity_poly.type
_entity_poly.pdbx_seq_one_letter_code
_entity_poly.pdbx_strand_id
1 'polypeptide(L)'
;MSSKETKKNAKPESKVRGRINVNRRKRINVNRKRRSNKTSDRQGKISGGRSTKVNVNLTKVREERKKNREYKNKGYRGRTKPEAIESELISDVTNDGILVTREAMYRATSKAKASSSKLPMYVVRGVTIRVADQETLIRESVATISNSSARGKNSINDPRTGVTMSDVLCPTCNQGITCQGHPGLIKLSRPLLHPMYIREIIRILRIICNVCGEPLMGFEEMKNEGITSLLSDVRLKVLEVKCIKRTCQSHAKFGIPEPCRVNPQYDVKKSDTARAIKMNAGRSTLSAGKVSEILGRLTNKNAILLGFAYGMHPKNYVLKVLPVMVPRIRPSSVHSGTTMEDAQTQTYKKIINANNAILNNLNSADADNKYAELVGYVNDFLWKNNSQSNNPHTQAANIPKKLGNKEGILRRNMQGKRVDNSARTVIVGVSGIPFWVVMLPRVIAETLYAVETVGPGNITWLTFLLRNNKITYIIPYGGPRKGISIKIDINSGAPNIGYTLKFGDRIRRNILDGDHIIVNRNPTLHKGGLLAYEVKIWDNLTLGMTLPATTLHNADFDGDEVNIHMPTTPAAVAELEIIVTIKAQIGVGVIFDALTSVNLLTFGNAFNDRSNDIDKSKEINVRIGKCNFDQLVNKIYVIGSLGDNITPSFNESFSFRDYRVRVGELDKPSNGFSFKTYIEKLKIIDEFGIGKYTGKSLFSLLLPNDFNYERKDGDVIIRNGVLLSGVIGKDDIGPMGSLVVKLRNSYGLKVRNNFVASATNVFESWISMRGFSVGYDDCHPFNEKERLILENTVSEEVIKAEAHVMSLGPVKKDPMEEEERENEVISTLNIVKTIGQKITKEILTRIPKSEENEDDFVVIISNKFMEHDTIGYGKMVIEGDVLTVEYDNTIIASNDWFYVDEILNRSLYVVADKTIIEIREHDEYICGIMKENSLVIMSDSKAKGNPVNVAQITSLLGQQYFEGKRPGSTVYFGKDSSNIRARGFCTRSYTQGSTPYGFFAVAKAGREGLVETATGTQDTGTSQRSAVKALEDITIRNDGTVRASNGKIIQFHYGDNSVDTERIIFKKVGNKNVRTFIDISSEVNKLNTGYGIMKPIK
;
A
#
# COMPACT_ATOMS: atom_id res chain seq x y z
N MET A 1 28.95 -15.04 -36.67
CA MET A 1 27.74 -15.13 -37.53
C MET A 1 27.19 -13.74 -37.74
N SER A 2 27.43 -13.21 -38.94
CA SER A 2 27.07 -11.87 -39.39
C SER A 2 25.69 -11.84 -40.06
N SER A 3 25.09 -10.65 -40.04
CA SER A 3 24.29 -10.00 -41.09
C SER A 3 23.09 -10.73 -41.71
N LYS A 4 21.94 -10.04 -41.69
CA LYS A 4 21.11 -9.80 -42.90
C LYS A 4 20.04 -8.73 -42.65
N GLU A 5 20.31 -7.54 -43.17
CA GLU A 5 19.33 -6.52 -43.53
C GLU A 5 18.48 -6.99 -44.72
N THR A 6 17.25 -6.46 -44.87
CA THR A 6 16.72 -6.02 -46.20
C THR A 6 15.45 -5.15 -46.08
N LYS A 7 15.65 -3.86 -46.38
CA LYS A 7 14.87 -2.86 -47.15
C LYS A 7 13.44 -3.16 -47.64
N LYS A 8 12.59 -2.12 -47.59
CA LYS A 8 11.74 -1.47 -48.65
C LYS A 8 10.76 -0.51 -47.95
N ASN A 9 10.32 0.65 -48.44
CA ASN A 9 10.61 1.53 -49.58
C ASN A 9 9.93 2.87 -49.25
N ALA A 10 10.62 3.99 -49.46
CA ALA A 10 10.04 5.33 -49.45
C ALA A 10 10.44 6.03 -50.74
N LYS A 11 9.49 6.62 -51.46
CA LYS A 11 9.71 7.72 -52.43
C LYS A 11 8.41 8.52 -52.68
N PRO A 12 8.55 9.76 -53.19
CA PRO A 12 7.73 10.92 -52.80
C PRO A 12 6.95 11.54 -53.98
N GLU A 13 5.99 12.43 -53.71
CA GLU A 13 5.47 13.36 -54.72
C GLU A 13 5.11 14.75 -54.16
N SER A 14 5.19 15.72 -55.05
CA SER A 14 5.44 17.14 -54.85
C SER A 14 4.27 18.06 -55.27
N LYS A 15 4.19 19.22 -54.58
CA LYS A 15 3.71 20.57 -54.99
C LYS A 15 2.93 20.73 -56.32
N VAL A 16 1.78 21.43 -56.27
CA VAL A 16 1.43 22.56 -57.17
C VAL A 16 0.50 23.57 -56.46
N ARG A 17 0.73 24.87 -56.74
CA ARG A 17 0.02 26.09 -56.29
C ARG A 17 -1.27 26.36 -57.10
N GLY A 18 -2.21 27.10 -56.51
CA GLY A 18 -3.27 27.79 -57.26
C GLY A 18 -4.05 28.82 -56.43
N ARG A 19 -3.80 30.10 -56.67
CA ARG A 19 -4.53 31.28 -56.14
C ARG A 19 -5.85 31.47 -56.89
N ILE A 20 -6.94 31.89 -56.21
CA ILE A 20 -7.89 32.90 -56.72
C ILE A 20 -8.32 33.80 -55.55
N ASN A 21 -8.59 35.06 -55.88
CA ASN A 21 -8.53 36.27 -55.09
C ASN A 21 -9.89 37.02 -55.22
N VAL A 22 -10.07 38.10 -54.43
CA VAL A 22 -10.89 39.31 -54.75
C VAL A 22 -12.31 39.48 -54.14
N ASN A 23 -12.34 40.31 -53.07
CA ASN A 23 -13.09 41.57 -52.82
C ASN A 23 -14.61 41.71 -52.53
N ARG A 24 -14.82 42.42 -51.40
CA ARG A 24 -15.56 43.70 -51.15
C ARG A 24 -17.10 43.82 -51.29
N ARG A 25 -17.69 44.12 -50.12
CA ARG A 25 -18.53 45.31 -49.73
C ARG A 25 -19.51 45.93 -50.75
N LYS A 26 -20.79 46.04 -50.35
CA LYS A 26 -21.55 47.28 -49.94
C LYS A 26 -23.07 46.97 -49.90
N ARG A 27 -23.74 47.17 -48.75
CA ARG A 27 -24.72 48.23 -48.42
C ARG A 27 -25.82 48.50 -49.46
N ILE A 28 -27.09 48.27 -49.07
CA ILE A 28 -28.25 49.14 -49.33
C ILE A 28 -29.13 49.17 -48.06
N ASN A 29 -29.83 50.29 -47.93
CA ASN A 29 -30.47 50.98 -46.81
C ASN A 29 -32.01 50.72 -46.88
N VAL A 30 -32.88 50.87 -45.87
CA VAL A 30 -33.59 52.14 -45.52
C VAL A 30 -34.79 51.84 -44.57
N ASN A 31 -34.94 52.67 -43.52
CA ASN A 31 -36.15 53.10 -42.75
C ASN A 31 -36.97 52.08 -41.92
N ARG A 32 -37.69 52.41 -40.82
CA ARG A 32 -37.92 53.52 -39.84
C ARG A 32 -38.97 52.93 -38.86
N LYS A 33 -39.10 53.18 -37.54
CA LYS A 33 -39.49 54.43 -36.85
C LYS A 33 -39.44 54.21 -35.30
N ARG A 34 -38.88 55.23 -34.64
CA ARG A 34 -39.02 55.78 -33.26
C ARG A 34 -40.09 55.25 -32.27
N ARG A 35 -39.69 55.18 -30.98
CA ARG A 35 -40.06 56.04 -29.80
C ARG A 35 -39.33 55.47 -28.56
N SER A 36 -38.35 56.14 -27.89
CA SER A 36 -38.41 57.24 -26.89
C SER A 36 -39.46 57.02 -25.79
N ASN A 37 -39.28 57.20 -24.48
CA ASN A 37 -38.17 57.66 -23.61
C ASN A 37 -38.68 57.56 -22.14
N LYS A 38 -37.77 57.82 -21.19
CA LYS A 38 -37.93 58.12 -19.74
C LYS A 38 -37.89 56.91 -18.80
N THR A 39 -36.85 56.60 -18.01
CA THR A 39 -35.91 57.33 -17.12
C THR A 39 -36.45 57.80 -15.77
N SER A 40 -35.60 57.56 -14.77
CA SER A 40 -35.40 58.32 -13.52
C SER A 40 -36.34 57.94 -12.36
N ASP A 41 -35.93 57.89 -11.10
CA ASP A 41 -34.60 57.93 -10.47
C ASP A 41 -34.79 57.74 -8.96
N ARG A 42 -33.66 57.53 -8.25
CA ARG A 42 -33.40 57.83 -6.83
C ARG A 42 -34.05 56.95 -5.74
N GLN A 43 -33.47 56.79 -4.56
CA GLN A 43 -32.09 56.73 -4.05
C GLN A 43 -32.25 56.57 -2.52
N GLY A 44 -31.50 55.64 -1.90
CA GLY A 44 -31.13 55.64 -0.47
C GLY A 44 -32.26 55.40 0.56
N LYS A 45 -32.01 55.04 1.82
CA LYS A 45 -30.82 54.72 2.62
C LYS A 45 -31.35 54.09 3.93
N ILE A 46 -30.73 52.99 4.35
CA ILE A 46 -30.15 52.75 5.70
C ILE A 46 -31.07 52.45 6.91
N SER A 47 -30.64 51.37 7.60
CA SER A 47 -30.69 51.00 9.03
C SER A 47 -32.00 50.62 9.72
N GLY A 48 -31.98 49.40 10.29
CA GLY A 48 -31.86 49.27 11.74
C GLY A 48 -33.04 48.67 12.49
N GLY A 49 -32.80 47.53 13.16
CA GLY A 49 -33.22 47.36 14.56
C GLY A 49 -34.48 46.55 14.89
N ARG A 50 -34.23 45.30 15.30
CA ARG A 50 -34.80 44.58 16.47
C ARG A 50 -36.30 44.25 16.59
N SER A 51 -36.52 42.92 16.65
CA SER A 51 -37.33 42.15 17.62
C SER A 51 -38.82 42.50 17.83
N THR A 52 -39.71 41.53 17.58
CA THR A 52 -40.28 40.65 18.63
C THR A 52 -41.46 39.82 18.09
N LYS A 53 -41.63 38.65 18.74
CA LYS A 53 -42.88 37.91 18.97
C LYS A 53 -43.54 37.16 17.80
N VAL A 54 -43.23 35.87 17.83
CA VAL A 54 -44.08 34.71 17.54
C VAL A 54 -45.56 34.97 17.86
N ASN A 55 -46.40 34.76 16.86
CA ASN A 55 -47.81 34.40 17.04
C ASN A 55 -48.13 33.27 16.06
N VAL A 56 -48.30 32.06 16.60
CA VAL A 56 -48.55 30.83 15.83
C VAL A 56 -50.03 30.83 15.42
N ASN A 57 -50.30 31.19 14.16
CA ASN A 57 -51.65 31.12 13.61
C ASN A 57 -51.91 29.70 13.05
N LEU A 58 -52.67 28.91 13.81
CA LEU A 58 -53.05 27.50 13.57
C LEU A 58 -53.95 27.27 12.33
N THR A 59 -54.16 28.28 11.49
CA THR A 59 -55.00 28.21 10.28
C THR A 59 -54.27 27.70 9.04
N LYS A 60 -52.93 27.84 8.95
CA LYS A 60 -52.15 27.36 7.79
C LYS A 60 -51.98 25.84 7.71
N VAL A 61 -52.10 25.12 8.83
CA VAL A 61 -51.92 23.65 8.88
C VAL A 61 -53.14 22.89 8.32
N ARG A 62 -54.33 23.51 8.31
CA ARG A 62 -55.55 22.88 7.73
C ARG A 62 -55.62 23.01 6.20
N GLU A 63 -55.05 24.06 5.61
CA GLU A 63 -54.98 24.21 4.15
C GLU A 63 -53.89 23.34 3.51
N GLU A 64 -52.73 23.17 4.18
CA GLU A 64 -51.69 22.24 3.71
C GLU A 64 -52.12 20.77 3.81
N ARG A 65 -52.98 20.40 4.78
CA ARG A 65 -53.52 19.04 4.88
C ARG A 65 -54.59 18.72 3.83
N LYS A 66 -55.32 19.72 3.32
CA LYS A 66 -56.23 19.53 2.15
C LYS A 66 -55.44 19.40 0.85
N LYS A 67 -54.41 20.24 0.63
CA LYS A 67 -53.53 20.10 -0.55
C LYS A 67 -52.76 18.77 -0.57
N ASN A 68 -52.30 18.28 0.58
CA ASN A 68 -51.61 16.98 0.66
C ASN A 68 -52.53 15.75 0.52
N ARG A 69 -53.85 15.90 0.69
CA ARG A 69 -54.82 14.81 0.40
C ARG A 69 -55.18 14.74 -1.09
N GLU A 70 -55.16 15.85 -1.82
CA GLU A 70 -55.34 15.83 -3.29
C GLU A 70 -54.12 15.30 -4.05
N TYR A 71 -52.91 15.42 -3.49
CA TYR A 71 -51.69 14.87 -4.10
C TYR A 71 -51.51 13.35 -3.98
N LYS A 72 -52.32 12.65 -3.16
CA LYS A 72 -52.24 11.19 -3.00
C LYS A 72 -53.18 10.37 -3.91
N ASN A 73 -54.14 11.00 -4.59
CA ASN A 73 -55.11 10.30 -5.45
C ASN A 73 -54.97 10.55 -6.96
N LYS A 74 -53.94 11.29 -7.40
CA LYS A 74 -53.58 11.32 -8.83
C LYS A 74 -52.46 10.31 -9.07
N GLY A 75 -52.85 9.11 -9.51
CA GLY A 75 -51.93 8.20 -10.17
C GLY A 75 -51.20 8.97 -11.28
N TYR A 76 -49.88 8.86 -11.31
CA TYR A 76 -49.01 9.41 -12.34
C TYR A 76 -49.42 8.85 -13.71
N ARG A 77 -50.40 9.49 -14.36
CA ARG A 77 -50.73 9.37 -15.77
C ARG A 77 -50.22 10.62 -16.46
N GLY A 78 -49.41 10.41 -17.49
CA GLY A 78 -48.96 11.45 -18.41
C GLY A 78 -47.57 11.98 -18.12
N ARG A 79 -46.56 11.42 -18.81
CA ARG A 79 -45.45 12.26 -19.28
C ARG A 79 -46.09 13.33 -20.16
N THR A 80 -45.99 14.60 -19.79
CA THR A 80 -46.25 15.72 -20.69
C THR A 80 -45.43 15.49 -21.96
N LYS A 81 -46.08 15.47 -23.13
CA LYS A 81 -45.39 15.48 -24.42
C LYS A 81 -44.36 16.63 -24.40
N PRO A 82 -43.09 16.39 -24.77
CA PRO A 82 -42.15 17.49 -24.91
C PRO A 82 -42.65 18.42 -26.03
N GLU A 83 -42.69 19.72 -25.75
CA GLU A 83 -42.91 20.76 -26.76
C GLU A 83 -41.91 20.56 -27.90
N ALA A 84 -42.44 20.59 -29.13
CA ALA A 84 -41.73 20.28 -30.35
C ALA A 84 -40.54 21.24 -30.55
N ILE A 85 -39.34 20.66 -30.63
CA ILE A 85 -38.16 21.30 -31.22
C ILE A 85 -38.22 20.94 -32.71
N GLU A 86 -39.10 21.60 -33.46
CA GLU A 86 -39.41 21.20 -34.85
C GLU A 86 -38.48 21.81 -35.91
N SER A 87 -37.56 22.71 -35.55
CA SER A 87 -36.80 23.50 -36.55
C SER A 87 -35.33 23.12 -36.77
N GLU A 88 -34.80 22.03 -36.19
CA GLU A 88 -33.35 21.68 -36.29
C GLU A 88 -33.06 20.16 -36.41
N LEU A 89 -34.04 19.36 -36.81
CA LEU A 89 -33.88 17.92 -37.06
C LEU A 89 -33.37 17.69 -38.50
N ILE A 90 -32.36 16.83 -38.68
CA ILE A 90 -31.81 16.55 -40.03
C ILE A 90 -32.73 15.59 -40.81
N SER A 91 -33.49 14.71 -40.14
CA SER A 91 -34.54 13.85 -40.72
C SER A 91 -35.17 12.96 -39.64
N ASP A 92 -36.25 12.24 -40.00
CA ASP A 92 -37.09 11.37 -39.19
C ASP A 92 -36.37 10.46 -38.17
N VAL A 93 -37.13 10.01 -37.16
CA VAL A 93 -36.70 8.99 -36.18
C VAL A 93 -36.15 7.76 -36.93
N THR A 94 -34.83 7.64 -37.00
CA THR A 94 -34.18 6.47 -37.60
C THR A 94 -34.26 5.28 -36.66
N ASN A 95 -34.04 4.06 -37.18
CA ASN A 95 -33.94 2.84 -36.36
C ASN A 95 -32.89 2.93 -35.23
N ASP A 96 -31.95 3.87 -35.34
CA ASP A 96 -30.85 4.07 -34.39
C ASP A 96 -31.10 5.23 -33.41
N GLY A 97 -32.13 6.06 -33.62
CA GLY A 97 -32.50 7.18 -32.75
C GLY A 97 -32.73 8.49 -33.51
N ILE A 98 -32.66 9.62 -32.79
CA ILE A 98 -32.84 10.95 -33.38
C ILE A 98 -31.48 11.50 -33.80
N LEU A 99 -31.23 11.62 -35.10
CA LEU A 99 -30.01 12.21 -35.66
C LEU A 99 -30.05 13.73 -35.60
N VAL A 100 -28.97 14.34 -35.11
CA VAL A 100 -28.95 15.79 -34.86
C VAL A 100 -27.61 16.42 -35.21
N THR A 101 -27.62 17.69 -35.62
CA THR A 101 -26.39 18.49 -35.82
C THR A 101 -25.61 18.64 -34.52
N ARG A 102 -24.29 18.90 -34.63
CA ARG A 102 -23.41 19.16 -33.47
C ARG A 102 -23.89 20.36 -32.62
N GLU A 103 -24.47 21.38 -33.25
CA GLU A 103 -24.97 22.57 -32.54
C GLU A 103 -26.21 22.27 -31.71
N ALA A 104 -27.18 21.57 -32.28
CA ALA A 104 -28.37 21.16 -31.55
C ALA A 104 -28.05 20.16 -30.43
N MET A 105 -27.04 19.29 -30.62
CA MET A 105 -26.52 18.44 -29.55
C MET A 105 -25.90 19.25 -28.40
N TYR A 106 -25.14 20.31 -28.71
CA TYR A 106 -24.56 21.19 -27.70
C TYR A 106 -25.65 21.88 -26.87
N ARG A 107 -26.71 22.36 -27.53
CA ARG A 107 -27.87 22.98 -26.87
C ARG A 107 -28.61 21.99 -25.98
N ALA A 108 -28.89 20.78 -26.47
CA ALA A 108 -29.55 19.72 -25.71
C ALA A 108 -28.74 19.34 -24.46
N THR A 109 -27.43 19.16 -24.61
CA THR A 109 -26.52 18.85 -23.49
C THR A 109 -26.44 19.99 -22.47
N SER A 110 -26.41 21.24 -22.94
CA SER A 110 -26.41 22.43 -22.08
C SER A 110 -27.70 22.57 -21.28
N LYS A 111 -28.86 22.34 -21.93
CA LYS A 111 -30.18 22.33 -21.27
C LYS A 111 -30.27 21.22 -20.22
N ALA A 112 -29.74 20.03 -20.52
CA ALA A 112 -29.68 18.91 -19.58
C ALA A 112 -28.75 19.19 -18.38
N LYS A 113 -27.61 19.86 -18.58
CA LYS A 113 -26.74 20.31 -17.48
C LYS A 113 -27.39 21.39 -16.63
N ALA A 114 -28.10 22.33 -17.25
CA ALA A 114 -28.83 23.37 -16.54
C ALA A 114 -29.96 22.76 -15.69
N SER A 115 -30.70 21.78 -16.22
CA SER A 115 -31.75 21.09 -15.46
C SER A 115 -31.17 20.23 -14.33
N SER A 116 -30.05 19.52 -14.55
CA SER A 116 -29.42 18.74 -13.48
C SER A 116 -28.85 19.64 -12.37
N SER A 117 -28.33 20.82 -12.71
CA SER A 117 -27.82 21.79 -11.72
C SER A 117 -28.91 22.38 -10.81
N LYS A 118 -30.19 22.30 -11.20
CA LYS A 118 -31.33 22.75 -10.38
C LYS A 118 -31.77 21.70 -9.36
N LEU A 119 -31.32 20.44 -9.50
CA LEU A 119 -31.67 19.39 -8.55
C LEU A 119 -30.82 19.53 -7.28
N PRO A 120 -31.41 19.40 -6.08
CA PRO A 120 -30.64 19.40 -4.84
C PRO A 120 -29.69 18.21 -4.80
N MET A 121 -28.47 18.43 -4.34
CA MET A 121 -27.52 17.34 -4.08
C MET A 121 -27.92 16.58 -2.81
N TYR A 122 -28.08 15.27 -2.93
CA TYR A 122 -28.32 14.38 -1.79
C TYR A 122 -27.12 13.48 -1.55
N VAL A 123 -26.81 13.23 -0.28
CA VAL A 123 -25.79 12.26 0.14
C VAL A 123 -26.48 10.94 0.46
N VAL A 124 -26.05 9.85 -0.18
CA VAL A 124 -26.57 8.51 0.09
C VAL A 124 -26.06 8.06 1.46
N ARG A 125 -26.95 8.00 2.46
CA ARG A 125 -26.61 7.55 3.83
C ARG A 125 -26.70 6.04 4.03
N GLY A 126 -27.46 5.35 3.19
CA GLY A 126 -27.65 3.91 3.29
C GLY A 126 -28.22 3.34 1.99
N VAL A 127 -27.96 2.06 1.75
CA VAL A 127 -28.41 1.32 0.58
C VAL A 127 -29.17 0.08 1.04
N THR A 128 -30.37 -0.13 0.52
CA THR A 128 -31.16 -1.34 0.76
C THR A 128 -31.18 -2.18 -0.50
N ILE A 129 -30.72 -3.42 -0.40
CA ILE A 129 -30.72 -4.38 -1.51
C ILE A 129 -31.98 -5.23 -1.38
N ARG A 130 -32.76 -5.32 -2.47
CA ARG A 130 -33.99 -6.12 -2.54
C ARG A 130 -34.13 -6.78 -3.90
N VAL A 131 -34.84 -7.90 -3.94
CA VAL A 131 -35.31 -8.46 -5.21
C VAL A 131 -36.38 -7.53 -5.77
N ALA A 132 -36.20 -7.10 -7.01
CA ALA A 132 -37.13 -6.18 -7.66
C ALA A 132 -38.51 -6.81 -7.84
N ASP A 133 -39.54 -6.05 -7.53
CA ASP A 133 -40.91 -6.46 -7.75
C ASP A 133 -41.27 -6.37 -9.24
N GLN A 134 -41.97 -7.37 -9.75
CA GLN A 134 -42.21 -7.51 -11.19
C GLN A 134 -43.08 -6.39 -11.76
N GLU A 135 -44.07 -5.93 -11.00
CA GLU A 135 -44.92 -4.81 -11.40
C GLU A 135 -44.12 -3.51 -11.44
N THR A 136 -43.14 -3.37 -10.55
CA THR A 136 -42.22 -2.24 -10.54
C THR A 136 -41.30 -2.27 -11.77
N LEU A 137 -40.73 -3.44 -12.11
CA LEU A 137 -39.92 -3.60 -13.32
C LEU A 137 -40.69 -3.28 -14.60
N ILE A 138 -41.95 -3.69 -14.69
CA ILE A 138 -42.82 -3.37 -15.84
C ILE A 138 -43.09 -1.87 -15.93
N ARG A 139 -43.33 -1.21 -14.80
CA ARG A 139 -43.64 0.23 -14.73
C ARG A 139 -42.44 1.11 -15.06
N GLU A 140 -41.24 0.69 -14.66
CA GLU A 140 -40.01 1.45 -14.87
C GLU A 140 -39.39 1.23 -16.26
N SER A 141 -39.70 0.09 -16.89
CA SER A 141 -39.18 -0.24 -18.22
C SER A 141 -39.75 0.67 -19.31
N VAL A 142 -38.88 1.12 -20.21
CA VAL A 142 -39.25 2.01 -21.32
C VAL A 142 -39.54 1.26 -22.63
N ALA A 143 -39.12 0.01 -22.72
CA ALA A 143 -39.28 -0.82 -23.92
C ALA A 143 -39.45 -2.31 -23.55
N THR A 144 -40.38 -2.97 -24.22
CA THR A 144 -40.47 -4.44 -24.22
C THR A 144 -39.67 -4.97 -25.40
N ILE A 145 -38.63 -5.74 -25.11
CA ILE A 145 -37.73 -6.31 -26.09
C ILE A 145 -38.28 -7.66 -26.53
N SER A 146 -38.55 -7.77 -27.82
CA SER A 146 -39.10 -8.99 -28.44
C SER A 146 -38.36 -9.38 -29.72
N ASN A 147 -37.57 -8.48 -30.31
CA ASN A 147 -36.80 -8.74 -31.51
C ASN A 147 -35.32 -9.04 -31.15
N SER A 148 -34.77 -10.12 -31.71
CA SER A 148 -33.37 -10.51 -31.53
C SER A 148 -32.41 -9.75 -32.45
N SER A 149 -32.89 -8.88 -33.34
CA SER A 149 -32.03 -7.94 -34.07
C SER A 149 -31.20 -7.07 -33.13
N ALA A 150 -30.04 -6.62 -33.63
CA ALA A 150 -29.11 -5.80 -32.87
C ALA A 150 -29.62 -4.39 -32.57
N ARG A 151 -30.32 -3.78 -33.54
CA ARG A 151 -30.79 -2.39 -33.53
C ARG A 151 -32.23 -2.30 -34.05
N GLY A 152 -32.88 -1.15 -33.85
CA GLY A 152 -34.27 -0.90 -34.23
C GLY A 152 -35.26 -0.98 -33.07
N LYS A 153 -36.55 -0.76 -33.37
CA LYS A 153 -37.63 -0.77 -32.38
C LYS A 153 -37.85 -2.17 -31.80
N ASN A 154 -38.01 -2.27 -30.49
CA ASN A 154 -38.15 -3.51 -29.71
C ASN A 154 -36.98 -4.50 -29.88
N SER A 155 -35.85 -4.04 -30.42
CA SER A 155 -34.61 -4.79 -30.54
C SER A 155 -33.80 -4.73 -29.24
N ILE A 156 -32.73 -5.52 -29.12
CA ILE A 156 -31.93 -5.54 -27.90
C ILE A 156 -31.28 -4.17 -27.61
N ASN A 157 -30.86 -3.41 -28.62
CA ASN A 157 -30.39 -2.03 -28.46
C ASN A 157 -31.44 -1.02 -28.94
N ASP A 158 -32.69 -1.16 -28.49
CA ASP A 158 -33.73 -0.17 -28.77
C ASP A 158 -33.26 1.23 -28.31
N PRO A 159 -33.29 2.26 -29.18
CA PRO A 159 -32.80 3.60 -28.87
C PRO A 159 -33.44 4.22 -27.61
N ARG A 160 -34.66 3.81 -27.25
CA ARG A 160 -35.33 4.24 -26.01
C ARG A 160 -34.60 3.77 -24.76
N THR A 161 -33.90 2.63 -24.81
CA THR A 161 -33.10 2.07 -23.70
C THR A 161 -31.74 2.76 -23.54
N GLY A 162 -31.36 3.60 -24.49
CA GLY A 162 -30.11 4.37 -24.48
C GLY A 162 -29.43 4.38 -25.83
N VAL A 163 -28.55 5.36 -26.04
CA VAL A 163 -27.78 5.54 -27.27
C VAL A 163 -26.29 5.41 -26.97
N THR A 164 -25.54 4.80 -27.88
CA THR A 164 -24.09 4.62 -27.78
C THR A 164 -23.30 5.47 -28.77
N MET A 165 -23.97 6.03 -29.79
CA MET A 165 -23.34 6.83 -30.83
C MET A 165 -23.29 8.31 -30.46
N SER A 166 -22.25 9.01 -30.90
CA SER A 166 -22.04 10.42 -30.57
C SER A 166 -23.07 11.35 -31.21
N ASP A 167 -23.64 11.00 -32.36
CA ASP A 167 -24.43 11.93 -33.19
C ASP A 167 -25.95 11.69 -33.06
N VAL A 168 -26.34 10.87 -32.08
CA VAL A 168 -27.72 10.43 -31.87
C VAL A 168 -28.19 10.83 -30.47
N LEU A 169 -29.39 11.39 -30.38
CA LEU A 169 -30.06 11.66 -29.11
C LEU A 169 -30.99 10.51 -28.72
N CYS A 170 -30.99 10.19 -27.41
CA CYS A 170 -31.91 9.22 -26.84
C CYS A 170 -33.35 9.76 -26.84
N PRO A 171 -34.34 9.07 -27.44
CA PRO A 171 -35.74 9.51 -27.46
C PRO A 171 -36.39 9.63 -26.07
N THR A 172 -35.81 9.01 -25.04
CA THR A 172 -36.39 8.98 -23.69
C THR A 172 -35.95 10.17 -22.84
N CYS A 173 -34.68 10.57 -22.91
CA CYS A 173 -34.12 11.64 -22.07
C CYS A 173 -33.52 12.82 -22.84
N ASN A 174 -33.49 12.76 -24.18
CA ASN A 174 -32.90 13.76 -25.07
C ASN A 174 -31.42 14.07 -24.77
N GLN A 175 -30.71 13.10 -24.19
CA GLN A 175 -29.27 13.15 -24.02
C GLN A 175 -28.59 12.30 -25.09
N GLY A 176 -27.41 12.73 -25.55
CA GLY A 176 -26.55 11.92 -26.41
C GLY A 176 -25.79 10.87 -25.60
N ILE A 177 -24.48 10.78 -25.81
CA ILE A 177 -23.61 9.81 -25.11
C ILE A 177 -23.58 9.95 -23.57
N THR A 178 -24.05 11.08 -23.03
CA THR A 178 -24.17 11.30 -21.57
C THR A 178 -25.36 10.57 -20.94
N CYS A 179 -26.26 10.01 -21.76
CA CYS A 179 -27.38 9.20 -21.31
C CYS A 179 -26.87 8.01 -20.46
N GLN A 180 -27.42 7.85 -19.27
CA GLN A 180 -27.09 6.71 -18.39
C GLN A 180 -27.73 5.40 -18.85
N GLY A 181 -28.69 5.48 -19.78
CA GLY A 181 -29.52 4.37 -20.23
C GLY A 181 -30.81 4.24 -19.43
N HIS A 182 -31.77 3.52 -20.00
CA HIS A 182 -33.09 3.28 -19.43
C HIS A 182 -33.41 1.79 -19.51
N PRO A 183 -33.96 1.19 -18.44
CA PRO A 183 -34.17 -0.25 -18.39
C PRO A 183 -35.16 -0.71 -19.47
N GLY A 184 -34.83 -1.81 -20.13
CA GLY A 184 -35.76 -2.59 -20.95
C GLY A 184 -36.20 -3.85 -20.21
N LEU A 185 -37.19 -4.57 -20.74
CA LEU A 185 -37.58 -5.89 -20.24
C LEU A 185 -37.90 -6.86 -21.36
N ILE A 186 -37.71 -8.15 -21.09
CA ILE A 186 -38.22 -9.27 -21.89
C ILE A 186 -39.36 -9.91 -21.09
N LYS A 187 -40.53 -10.06 -21.72
CA LYS A 187 -41.65 -10.83 -21.14
C LYS A 187 -41.43 -12.30 -21.45
N LEU A 188 -41.34 -13.12 -20.41
CA LEU A 188 -41.16 -14.56 -20.58
C LEU A 188 -42.50 -15.21 -20.95
N SER A 189 -42.47 -16.17 -21.87
CA SER A 189 -43.66 -16.91 -22.32
C SER A 189 -44.22 -17.82 -21.22
N ARG A 190 -43.34 -18.39 -20.39
CA ARG A 190 -43.66 -19.19 -19.21
C ARG A 190 -42.84 -18.71 -18.00
N PRO A 191 -43.36 -18.79 -16.76
CA PRO A 191 -42.63 -18.40 -15.56
C PRO A 191 -41.40 -19.29 -15.33
N LEU A 192 -40.28 -18.71 -14.90
CA LEU A 192 -39.03 -19.41 -14.60
C LEU A 192 -38.67 -19.27 -13.12
N LEU A 193 -38.11 -20.31 -12.50
CA LEU A 193 -37.55 -20.17 -11.14
C LEU A 193 -36.24 -19.38 -11.21
N HIS A 194 -36.05 -18.39 -10.34
CA HIS A 194 -34.82 -17.61 -10.32
C HIS A 194 -33.63 -18.50 -9.92
N PRO A 195 -32.60 -18.66 -10.76
CA PRO A 195 -31.50 -19.61 -10.53
C PRO A 195 -30.77 -19.48 -9.20
N MET A 196 -30.62 -18.26 -8.68
CA MET A 196 -29.97 -17.99 -7.38
C MET A 196 -30.81 -18.36 -6.16
N TYR A 197 -32.14 -18.38 -6.26
CA TYR A 197 -33.04 -18.49 -5.10
C TYR A 197 -33.73 -19.86 -4.98
N ILE A 198 -33.32 -20.86 -5.77
CA ILE A 198 -33.99 -22.17 -5.81
C ILE A 198 -33.96 -22.85 -4.44
N ARG A 199 -32.86 -22.73 -3.70
CA ARG A 199 -32.75 -23.29 -2.34
C ARG A 199 -33.71 -22.60 -1.39
N GLU A 200 -33.78 -21.28 -1.45
CA GLU A 200 -34.67 -20.45 -0.63
C GLU A 200 -36.15 -20.73 -0.96
N ILE A 201 -36.50 -20.90 -2.24
CA ILE A 201 -37.84 -21.33 -2.66
C ILE A 201 -38.20 -22.66 -2.00
N ILE A 202 -37.31 -23.65 -2.05
CA ILE A 202 -37.54 -24.97 -1.42
C ILE A 202 -37.72 -24.84 0.08
N ARG A 203 -36.91 -24.03 0.77
CA ARG A 203 -37.10 -23.76 2.20
C ARG A 203 -38.48 -23.21 2.49
N ILE A 204 -38.92 -22.21 1.71
CA ILE A 204 -40.22 -21.57 1.92
C ILE A 204 -41.36 -22.56 1.68
N LEU A 205 -41.31 -23.37 0.62
CA LEU A 205 -42.29 -24.42 0.33
C LEU A 205 -42.38 -25.49 1.44
N ARG A 206 -41.34 -25.66 2.26
CA ARG A 206 -41.36 -26.54 3.45
C ARG A 206 -41.96 -25.85 4.68
N ILE A 207 -41.90 -24.53 4.77
CA ILE A 207 -42.31 -23.73 5.95
C ILE A 207 -43.76 -23.25 5.85
N ILE A 208 -44.29 -23.01 4.64
CA ILE A 208 -45.66 -22.54 4.41
C ILE A 208 -46.54 -23.68 3.90
N CYS A 209 -47.85 -23.63 4.19
CA CYS A 209 -48.80 -24.57 3.63
C CYS A 209 -48.92 -24.38 2.11
N ASN A 210 -48.73 -25.45 1.32
CA ASN A 210 -48.84 -25.38 -0.15
C ASN A 210 -50.28 -25.18 -0.67
N VAL A 211 -51.29 -25.28 0.19
CA VAL A 211 -52.71 -25.06 -0.15
C VAL A 211 -53.13 -23.63 0.18
N CYS A 212 -53.09 -23.23 1.47
CA CYS A 212 -53.56 -21.90 1.88
C CYS A 212 -52.47 -20.80 1.92
N GLY A 213 -51.18 -21.13 1.88
CA GLY A 213 -50.09 -20.15 1.93
C GLY A 213 -49.79 -19.58 3.32
N GLU A 214 -50.50 -20.01 4.37
CA GLU A 214 -50.19 -19.65 5.76
C GLU A 214 -48.93 -20.37 6.27
N PRO A 215 -48.11 -19.74 7.14
CA PRO A 215 -47.02 -20.41 7.82
C PRO A 215 -47.50 -21.62 8.63
N LEU A 216 -46.76 -22.74 8.59
CA LEU A 216 -47.08 -23.94 9.37
C LEU A 216 -46.89 -23.76 10.89
N MET A 217 -46.18 -22.71 11.30
CA MET A 217 -45.95 -22.32 12.68
C MET A 217 -46.43 -20.88 12.87
N GLY A 218 -47.32 -20.66 13.84
CA GLY A 218 -47.93 -19.36 14.10
C GLY A 218 -47.00 -18.37 14.81
N PHE A 219 -47.40 -17.09 14.87
CA PHE A 219 -46.61 -16.04 15.53
C PHE A 219 -46.33 -16.33 17.02
N GLU A 220 -47.33 -16.77 17.78
CA GLU A 220 -47.19 -17.04 19.21
C GLU A 220 -46.22 -18.20 19.46
N GLU A 221 -46.30 -19.25 18.66
CA GLU A 221 -45.39 -20.39 18.74
C GLU A 221 -43.95 -19.99 18.40
N MET A 222 -43.75 -19.22 17.31
CA MET A 222 -42.44 -18.67 16.96
C MET A 222 -41.88 -17.75 18.04
N LYS A 223 -42.75 -17.02 18.76
CA LYS A 223 -42.35 -16.12 19.85
C LYS A 223 -41.94 -16.92 21.09
N ASN A 224 -42.71 -17.93 21.47
CA ASN A 224 -42.42 -18.80 22.63
C ASN A 224 -41.10 -19.55 22.46
N GLU A 225 -40.77 -19.94 21.22
CA GLU A 225 -39.50 -20.60 20.91
C GLU A 225 -38.35 -19.62 20.62
N GLY A 226 -38.56 -18.31 20.77
CA GLY A 226 -37.52 -17.29 20.54
C GLY A 226 -37.08 -17.13 19.08
N ILE A 227 -37.83 -17.65 18.11
CA ILE A 227 -37.47 -17.62 16.68
C ILE A 227 -37.62 -16.21 16.09
N THR A 228 -38.57 -15.42 16.62
CA THR A 228 -38.84 -14.05 16.15
C THR A 228 -37.72 -13.05 16.43
N SER A 229 -36.81 -13.32 17.38
CA SER A 229 -35.64 -12.49 17.67
C SER A 229 -34.43 -12.83 16.80
N LEU A 230 -34.44 -13.97 16.09
CA LEU A 230 -33.36 -14.39 15.20
C LEU A 230 -33.28 -13.52 13.93
N LEU A 231 -32.07 -13.35 13.41
CA LEU A 231 -31.80 -12.76 12.10
C LEU A 231 -32.51 -13.54 10.98
N SER A 232 -32.94 -12.85 9.92
CA SER A 232 -33.76 -13.40 8.82
C SER A 232 -33.26 -14.73 8.24
N ASP A 233 -31.97 -14.84 7.94
CA ASP A 233 -31.42 -16.05 7.32
C ASP A 233 -31.37 -17.23 8.29
N VAL A 234 -31.07 -16.97 9.57
CA VAL A 234 -31.04 -17.99 10.62
C VAL A 234 -32.46 -18.43 10.93
N ARG A 235 -33.40 -17.49 11.00
CA ARG A 235 -34.82 -17.72 11.21
C ARG A 235 -35.40 -18.71 10.19
N LEU A 236 -35.15 -18.49 8.90
CA LEU A 236 -35.64 -19.38 7.84
C LEU A 236 -35.06 -20.80 7.96
N LYS A 237 -33.79 -20.95 8.34
CA LYS A 237 -33.16 -22.27 8.54
C LYS A 237 -33.75 -23.02 9.74
N VAL A 238 -33.99 -22.33 10.84
CA VAL A 238 -34.59 -22.93 12.05
C VAL A 238 -36.03 -23.36 11.77
N LEU A 239 -36.80 -22.49 11.10
CA LEU A 239 -38.17 -22.81 10.68
C LEU A 239 -38.22 -24.00 9.72
N GLU A 240 -37.27 -24.11 8.78
CA GLU A 240 -37.18 -25.25 7.88
C GLU A 240 -37.09 -26.58 8.64
N VAL A 241 -36.29 -26.65 9.71
CA VAL A 241 -36.12 -27.87 10.51
C VAL A 241 -37.36 -28.16 11.35
N LYS A 242 -37.95 -27.14 11.98
CA LYS A 242 -39.10 -27.33 12.88
C LYS A 242 -40.42 -27.60 12.16
N CYS A 243 -40.57 -27.13 10.93
CA CYS A 243 -41.78 -27.35 10.13
C CYS A 243 -41.78 -28.70 9.37
N ILE A 244 -40.72 -29.51 9.48
CA ILE A 244 -40.68 -30.84 8.84
C ILE A 244 -41.82 -31.70 9.37
N LYS A 245 -42.58 -32.32 8.45
CA LYS A 245 -43.71 -33.22 8.74
C LYS A 245 -44.89 -32.60 9.51
N ARG A 246 -44.94 -31.27 9.68
CA ARG A 246 -46.09 -30.57 10.29
C ARG A 246 -47.26 -30.45 9.31
N THR A 247 -48.49 -30.48 9.85
CA THR A 247 -49.73 -30.19 9.11
C THR A 247 -50.18 -28.75 9.36
N CYS A 248 -50.92 -28.18 8.41
CA CYS A 248 -51.44 -26.83 8.56
C CYS A 248 -52.58 -26.78 9.57
N GLN A 249 -52.46 -25.91 10.57
CA GLN A 249 -53.51 -25.66 11.59
C GLN A 249 -54.54 -24.61 11.15
N SER A 250 -54.24 -23.84 10.10
CA SER A 250 -55.03 -22.67 9.69
C SER A 250 -56.25 -22.98 8.83
N HIS A 251 -56.40 -24.20 8.28
CA HIS A 251 -57.54 -24.55 7.42
C HIS A 251 -58.90 -24.47 8.14
N ALA A 252 -58.93 -24.70 9.45
CA ALA A 252 -60.12 -24.52 10.28
C ALA A 252 -60.66 -23.08 10.25
N LYS A 253 -59.81 -22.07 9.98
CA LYS A 253 -60.20 -20.65 9.90
C LYS A 253 -60.74 -20.24 8.53
N PHE A 254 -60.50 -21.02 7.48
CA PHE A 254 -60.86 -20.69 6.09
C PHE A 254 -62.04 -21.51 5.53
N GLY A 255 -62.69 -22.34 6.36
CA GLY A 255 -63.86 -23.12 5.94
C GLY A 255 -63.57 -24.19 4.88
N ILE A 256 -62.31 -24.64 4.75
CA ILE A 256 -61.91 -25.69 3.81
C ILE A 256 -62.18 -27.05 4.47
N PRO A 257 -63.08 -27.92 3.93
CA PRO A 257 -63.53 -29.14 4.61
C PRO A 257 -62.48 -30.26 4.73
N GLU A 258 -61.34 -30.17 4.06
CA GLU A 258 -60.33 -31.23 4.04
C GLU A 258 -59.13 -30.95 4.97
N PRO A 259 -58.68 -31.95 5.77
CA PRO A 259 -57.47 -31.83 6.58
C PRO A 259 -56.25 -31.64 5.67
N CYS A 260 -55.42 -30.63 5.97
CA CYS A 260 -54.22 -30.37 5.19
C CYS A 260 -53.28 -31.57 5.25
N ARG A 261 -52.89 -32.10 4.08
CA ARG A 261 -51.82 -33.08 3.99
C ARG A 261 -50.48 -32.43 4.37
N VAL A 262 -49.58 -33.24 4.92
CA VAL A 262 -48.20 -32.84 5.17
C VAL A 262 -47.56 -32.40 3.85
N ASN A 263 -46.81 -31.30 3.91
CA ASN A 263 -46.09 -30.81 2.74
C ASN A 263 -45.15 -31.89 2.18
N PRO A 264 -45.10 -32.08 0.85
CA PRO A 264 -44.12 -32.95 0.24
C PRO A 264 -42.70 -32.53 0.58
N GLN A 265 -41.79 -33.50 0.68
CA GLN A 265 -40.38 -33.20 0.68
C GLN A 265 -39.92 -32.88 -0.74
N TYR A 266 -39.31 -31.70 -0.88
CA TYR A 266 -38.79 -31.18 -2.14
C TYR A 266 -37.27 -31.29 -2.18
N ASP A 267 -36.68 -31.71 -3.29
CA ASP A 267 -35.23 -31.69 -3.49
C ASP A 267 -34.84 -31.28 -4.92
N VAL A 268 -33.57 -30.91 -5.12
CA VAL A 268 -32.98 -30.57 -6.43
C VAL A 268 -32.03 -31.68 -6.86
N LYS A 269 -32.23 -32.28 -8.03
CA LYS A 269 -31.22 -33.19 -8.62
C LYS A 269 -29.94 -32.40 -8.94
N LYS A 270 -28.78 -32.86 -8.45
CA LYS A 270 -27.46 -32.24 -8.70
C LYS A 270 -27.08 -32.16 -10.20
N SER A 271 -27.69 -32.97 -11.07
CA SER A 271 -27.36 -33.09 -12.50
C SER A 271 -28.36 -32.46 -13.48
N ASP A 272 -29.51 -31.93 -13.02
CA ASP A 272 -30.56 -31.42 -13.93
C ASP A 272 -30.23 -29.99 -14.38
N THR A 273 -29.96 -29.79 -15.67
CA THR A 273 -29.79 -28.46 -16.30
C THR A 273 -31.05 -27.59 -16.17
N ALA A 274 -32.23 -28.22 -16.10
CA ALA A 274 -33.51 -27.57 -15.88
C ALA A 274 -33.79 -27.19 -14.41
N ARG A 275 -32.99 -27.67 -13.44
CA ARG A 275 -33.14 -27.46 -11.98
C ARG A 275 -34.61 -27.53 -11.50
N ALA A 276 -35.37 -28.49 -12.02
CA ALA A 276 -36.75 -28.70 -11.63
C ALA A 276 -36.84 -29.20 -10.18
N ILE A 277 -37.78 -28.66 -9.41
CA ILE A 277 -38.06 -29.12 -8.04
C ILE A 277 -38.82 -30.45 -8.13
N LYS A 278 -38.31 -31.52 -7.53
CA LYS A 278 -38.96 -32.84 -7.51
C LYS A 278 -39.52 -33.16 -6.13
N MET A 279 -40.64 -33.86 -6.09
CA MET A 279 -41.25 -34.38 -4.86
C MET A 279 -40.70 -35.77 -4.57
N ASN A 280 -40.34 -36.07 -3.31
CA ASN A 280 -39.80 -37.39 -2.95
C ASN A 280 -40.87 -38.50 -2.96
N ALA A 281 -42.14 -38.17 -2.71
CA ALA A 281 -43.25 -39.14 -2.58
C ALA A 281 -43.88 -39.58 -3.92
N GLY A 282 -43.35 -39.11 -5.04
CA GLY A 282 -43.76 -39.50 -6.39
C GLY A 282 -42.87 -38.73 -7.36
N ARG A 283 -42.29 -39.38 -8.39
CA ARG A 283 -41.29 -38.80 -9.30
C ARG A 283 -41.82 -37.62 -10.17
N SER A 284 -42.87 -36.92 -9.76
CA SER A 284 -43.41 -35.74 -10.42
C SER A 284 -42.56 -34.49 -10.13
N THR A 285 -42.46 -33.63 -11.15
CA THR A 285 -41.79 -32.33 -11.06
C THR A 285 -42.80 -31.24 -10.76
N LEU A 286 -42.46 -30.32 -9.86
CA LEU A 286 -43.27 -29.16 -9.58
C LEU A 286 -42.96 -28.06 -10.60
N SER A 287 -43.96 -27.66 -11.39
CA SER A 287 -43.80 -26.62 -12.40
C SER A 287 -43.60 -25.24 -11.77
N ALA A 288 -42.83 -24.37 -12.43
CA ALA A 288 -42.60 -23.00 -11.96
C ALA A 288 -43.89 -22.18 -11.83
N GLY A 289 -44.90 -22.47 -12.66
CA GLY A 289 -46.24 -21.89 -12.54
C GLY A 289 -46.93 -22.24 -11.23
N LYS A 290 -46.89 -23.52 -10.83
CA LYS A 290 -47.46 -23.97 -9.55
C LYS A 290 -46.74 -23.37 -8.35
N VAL A 291 -45.41 -23.25 -8.41
CA VAL A 291 -44.63 -22.54 -7.38
C VAL A 291 -45.06 -21.08 -7.28
N SER A 292 -45.25 -20.38 -8.40
CA SER A 292 -45.72 -18.99 -8.40
C SER A 292 -47.10 -18.83 -7.76
N GLU A 293 -47.99 -19.80 -7.95
CA GLU A 293 -49.34 -19.81 -7.36
C GLU A 293 -49.26 -19.97 -5.84
N ILE A 294 -48.47 -20.94 -5.36
CA ILE A 294 -48.27 -21.20 -3.93
C ILE A 294 -47.65 -19.98 -3.23
N LEU A 295 -46.53 -19.46 -3.76
CA LEU A 295 -45.86 -18.28 -3.20
C LEU A 295 -46.70 -17.01 -3.32
N GLY A 296 -47.67 -16.98 -4.25
CA GLY A 296 -48.61 -15.88 -4.42
C GLY A 296 -49.71 -15.82 -3.35
N ARG A 297 -50.01 -16.95 -2.68
CA ARG A 297 -50.98 -17.00 -1.57
C ARG A 297 -50.42 -16.46 -0.26
N LEU A 298 -49.10 -16.45 -0.10
CA LEU A 298 -48.44 -15.87 1.07
C LEU A 298 -48.75 -14.36 1.15
N THR A 299 -49.22 -13.90 2.31
CA THR A 299 -49.49 -12.47 2.52
C THR A 299 -48.21 -11.70 2.89
N ASN A 300 -48.17 -10.39 2.63
CA ASN A 300 -47.03 -9.54 3.00
C ASN A 300 -46.74 -9.56 4.52
N LYS A 301 -47.78 -9.66 5.36
CA LYS A 301 -47.63 -9.76 6.82
C LYS A 301 -46.90 -11.06 7.20
N ASN A 302 -47.30 -12.18 6.59
CA ASN A 302 -46.68 -13.49 6.82
C ASN A 302 -45.27 -13.56 6.25
N ALA A 303 -44.99 -12.89 5.13
CA ALA A 303 -43.62 -12.78 4.62
C ALA A 303 -42.71 -12.06 5.64
N ILE A 304 -43.17 -10.96 6.25
CA ILE A 304 -42.41 -10.26 7.30
C ILE A 304 -42.19 -11.16 8.52
N LEU A 305 -43.20 -11.93 8.92
CA LEU A 305 -43.10 -12.90 10.01
C LEU A 305 -41.97 -13.91 9.77
N LEU A 306 -41.90 -14.48 8.56
CA LEU A 306 -40.86 -15.42 8.14
C LEU A 306 -39.44 -14.81 8.08
N GLY A 307 -39.32 -13.49 8.21
CA GLY A 307 -38.05 -12.77 8.24
C GLY A 307 -37.75 -11.96 6.99
N PHE A 308 -38.68 -11.81 6.04
CA PHE A 308 -38.47 -10.95 4.87
C PHE A 308 -38.63 -9.46 5.23
N ALA A 309 -37.78 -8.61 4.67
CA ALA A 309 -37.87 -7.16 4.87
C ALA A 309 -39.15 -6.58 4.22
N TYR A 310 -39.58 -5.41 4.68
CA TYR A 310 -40.73 -4.72 4.12
C TYR A 310 -40.56 -4.46 2.61
N GLY A 311 -41.52 -4.92 1.80
CA GLY A 311 -41.47 -4.83 0.34
C GLY A 311 -40.63 -5.92 -0.35
N MET A 312 -40.10 -6.90 0.38
CA MET A 312 -39.57 -8.14 -0.18
C MET A 312 -40.61 -9.26 -0.06
N HIS A 313 -40.92 -9.91 -1.18
CA HIS A 313 -41.91 -10.98 -1.22
C HIS A 313 -41.38 -12.20 -2.00
N PRO A 314 -41.50 -13.42 -1.46
CA PRO A 314 -41.03 -14.64 -2.12
C PRO A 314 -41.61 -14.88 -3.52
N LYS A 315 -42.81 -14.34 -3.82
CA LYS A 315 -43.41 -14.38 -5.17
C LYS A 315 -42.44 -13.90 -6.27
N ASN A 316 -41.55 -12.96 -5.93
CA ASN A 316 -40.61 -12.36 -6.88
C ASN A 316 -39.40 -13.25 -7.18
N TYR A 317 -39.25 -14.40 -6.51
CA TYR A 317 -38.28 -15.44 -6.86
C TYR A 317 -38.68 -16.27 -8.09
N VAL A 318 -39.92 -16.14 -8.57
CA VAL A 318 -40.35 -16.76 -9.84
C VAL A 318 -40.42 -15.69 -10.91
N LEU A 319 -39.45 -15.67 -11.83
CA LEU A 319 -39.31 -14.71 -12.92
C LEU A 319 -40.43 -14.86 -13.95
N LYS A 320 -41.25 -13.82 -14.12
CA LYS A 320 -42.19 -13.66 -15.25
C LYS A 320 -41.67 -12.68 -16.30
N VAL A 321 -40.77 -11.79 -15.88
CA VAL A 321 -40.10 -10.80 -16.70
C VAL A 321 -38.61 -10.85 -16.40
N LEU A 322 -37.79 -10.66 -17.44
CA LEU A 322 -36.33 -10.56 -17.31
C LEU A 322 -35.91 -9.13 -17.67
N PRO A 323 -35.28 -8.37 -16.76
CA PRO A 323 -34.78 -7.04 -17.09
C PRO A 323 -33.61 -7.12 -18.09
N VAL A 324 -33.62 -6.21 -19.06
CA VAL A 324 -32.55 -6.06 -20.04
C VAL A 324 -31.62 -4.95 -19.58
N MET A 325 -30.34 -5.28 -19.39
CA MET A 325 -29.32 -4.28 -19.06
C MET A 325 -29.21 -3.23 -20.17
N VAL A 326 -28.97 -1.98 -19.76
CA VAL A 326 -28.86 -0.86 -20.68
C VAL A 326 -27.65 -1.03 -21.63
N PRO A 327 -27.71 -0.52 -22.87
CA PRO A 327 -26.61 -0.66 -23.84
C PRO A 327 -25.25 -0.19 -23.32
N ARG A 328 -25.22 0.82 -22.44
CA ARG A 328 -23.98 1.35 -21.83
C ARG A 328 -23.22 0.32 -20.98
N ILE A 329 -23.90 -0.66 -20.40
CA ILE A 329 -23.28 -1.73 -19.59
C ILE A 329 -22.72 -2.86 -20.49
N ARG A 330 -23.21 -2.97 -21.72
CA ARG A 330 -22.86 -4.00 -22.71
C ARG A 330 -22.47 -3.36 -24.06
N PRO A 331 -21.43 -2.49 -24.06
CA PRO A 331 -21.05 -1.73 -25.25
C PRO A 331 -20.53 -2.66 -26.35
N SER A 332 -20.89 -2.36 -27.60
CA SER A 332 -20.25 -2.97 -28.76
C SER A 332 -18.83 -2.43 -28.95
N SER A 333 -17.88 -3.29 -29.29
CA SER A 333 -16.53 -2.90 -29.67
C SER A 333 -16.40 -2.86 -31.20
N VAL A 334 -15.52 -2.02 -31.72
CA VAL A 334 -15.19 -2.01 -33.16
C VAL A 334 -13.76 -2.53 -33.31
N HIS A 335 -13.58 -3.60 -34.08
CA HIS A 335 -12.27 -4.17 -34.37
C HIS A 335 -12.11 -4.24 -35.90
N SER A 336 -11.10 -3.56 -36.43
CA SER A 336 -10.83 -3.51 -37.88
C SER A 336 -12.04 -3.10 -38.74
N GLY A 337 -12.83 -2.13 -38.28
CA GLY A 337 -14.03 -1.64 -38.98
C GLY A 337 -15.30 -2.49 -38.76
N THR A 338 -15.18 -3.71 -38.25
CA THR A 338 -16.32 -4.57 -37.93
C THR A 338 -16.79 -4.33 -36.51
N THR A 339 -18.10 -4.12 -36.33
CA THR A 339 -18.69 -3.98 -34.98
C THR A 339 -18.91 -5.37 -34.38
N MET A 340 -18.19 -5.67 -33.30
CA MET A 340 -18.40 -6.85 -32.47
C MET A 340 -19.36 -6.51 -31.32
N GLU A 341 -20.39 -7.32 -31.18
CA GLU A 341 -21.34 -7.18 -30.07
C GLU A 341 -20.81 -7.80 -28.78
N ASP A 342 -21.19 -7.20 -27.64
CA ASP A 342 -20.90 -7.74 -26.32
C ASP A 342 -21.51 -9.14 -26.12
N ALA A 343 -20.79 -10.01 -25.41
CA ALA A 343 -21.23 -11.38 -25.14
C ALA A 343 -22.61 -11.45 -24.44
N GLN A 344 -22.96 -10.46 -23.61
CA GLN A 344 -24.28 -10.41 -22.96
C GLN A 344 -25.40 -10.13 -23.98
N THR A 345 -25.13 -9.31 -24.99
CA THR A 345 -26.06 -9.05 -26.09
C THR A 345 -26.32 -10.33 -26.87
N GLN A 346 -25.29 -11.13 -27.14
CA GLN A 346 -25.44 -12.44 -27.81
C GLN A 346 -26.29 -13.42 -26.98
N THR A 347 -26.12 -13.46 -25.65
CA THR A 347 -26.96 -14.30 -24.77
C THR A 347 -28.41 -13.83 -24.73
N TYR A 348 -28.65 -12.51 -24.71
CA TYR A 348 -30.01 -11.97 -24.83
C TYR A 348 -30.67 -12.39 -26.16
N LYS A 349 -29.93 -12.42 -27.28
CA LYS A 349 -30.45 -12.95 -28.56
C LYS A 349 -30.90 -14.40 -28.44
N LYS A 350 -30.10 -15.26 -27.80
CA LYS A 350 -30.46 -16.67 -27.56
C LYS A 350 -31.73 -16.80 -26.70
N ILE A 351 -31.82 -16.01 -25.63
CA ILE A 351 -33.00 -15.97 -24.75
C ILE A 351 -34.25 -15.54 -25.51
N ILE A 352 -34.17 -14.46 -26.31
CA ILE A 352 -35.31 -13.95 -27.09
C ILE A 352 -35.74 -14.97 -28.14
N ASN A 353 -34.79 -15.58 -28.87
CA ASN A 353 -35.10 -16.58 -29.88
C ASN A 353 -35.77 -17.81 -29.27
N ALA A 354 -35.28 -18.33 -28.13
CA ALA A 354 -35.93 -19.44 -27.42
C ALA A 354 -37.32 -19.06 -26.90
N ASN A 355 -37.48 -17.85 -26.35
CA ASN A 355 -38.76 -17.36 -25.84
C ASN A 355 -39.80 -17.16 -26.95
N ASN A 356 -39.38 -16.61 -28.10
CA ASN A 356 -40.22 -16.44 -29.28
C ASN A 356 -40.55 -17.76 -29.95
N ALA A 357 -39.63 -18.75 -29.95
CA ALA A 357 -39.92 -20.08 -30.45
C ALA A 357 -41.05 -20.75 -29.64
N ILE A 358 -41.08 -20.57 -28.32
CA ILE A 358 -42.18 -21.05 -27.46
C ILE A 358 -43.51 -20.32 -27.77
N LEU A 359 -43.45 -19.06 -28.21
CA LEU A 359 -44.64 -18.28 -28.60
C LEU A 359 -45.15 -18.62 -30.01
N ASN A 360 -44.26 -18.98 -30.94
CA ASN A 360 -44.55 -19.12 -32.36
C ASN A 360 -44.69 -20.58 -32.84
N ASN A 361 -44.15 -21.59 -32.12
CA ASN A 361 -44.22 -23.00 -32.51
C ASN A 361 -45.19 -23.85 -31.64
N LEU A 362 -45.92 -24.72 -32.33
CA LEU A 362 -47.00 -25.64 -31.93
C LEU A 362 -46.49 -26.95 -31.28
N ASN A 363 -47.41 -27.75 -30.70
CA ASN A 363 -47.24 -29.02 -29.95
C ASN A 363 -46.55 -28.94 -28.58
N SER A 364 -47.04 -29.71 -27.60
CA SER A 364 -46.62 -29.63 -26.18
C SER A 364 -45.17 -30.05 -25.94
N ALA A 365 -44.66 -31.06 -26.65
CA ALA A 365 -43.33 -31.64 -26.42
C ALA A 365 -42.17 -30.72 -26.89
N ASP A 366 -42.29 -30.10 -28.07
CA ASP A 366 -41.25 -29.21 -28.59
C ASP A 366 -41.17 -27.90 -27.79
N ALA A 367 -42.32 -27.42 -27.31
CA ALA A 367 -42.40 -26.28 -26.40
C ALA A 367 -41.67 -26.57 -25.06
N ASP A 368 -41.77 -27.80 -24.55
CA ASP A 368 -41.09 -28.20 -23.31
C ASP A 368 -39.57 -28.32 -23.49
N ASN A 369 -39.10 -28.81 -24.64
CA ASN A 369 -37.67 -28.84 -25.00
C ASN A 369 -37.10 -27.41 -25.11
N LYS A 370 -37.79 -26.50 -25.80
CA LYS A 370 -37.38 -25.10 -25.91
C LYS A 370 -37.46 -24.34 -24.59
N TYR A 371 -38.42 -24.69 -23.74
CA TYR A 371 -38.48 -24.18 -22.38
C TYR A 371 -37.27 -24.63 -21.54
N ALA A 372 -36.83 -25.88 -21.67
CA ALA A 372 -35.60 -26.36 -21.01
C ALA A 372 -34.34 -25.61 -21.51
N GLU A 373 -34.22 -25.34 -22.81
CA GLU A 373 -33.16 -24.49 -23.38
C GLU A 373 -33.20 -23.06 -22.80
N LEU A 374 -34.39 -22.46 -22.72
CA LEU A 374 -34.58 -21.12 -22.15
C LEU A 374 -34.13 -21.06 -20.68
N VAL A 375 -34.52 -22.05 -19.87
CA VAL A 375 -34.05 -22.21 -18.48
C VAL A 375 -32.52 -22.30 -18.45
N GLY A 376 -31.92 -23.09 -19.35
CA GLY A 376 -30.49 -23.24 -19.50
C GLY A 376 -29.78 -21.91 -19.76
N TYR A 377 -30.23 -21.12 -20.74
CA TYR A 377 -29.65 -19.82 -21.07
C TYR A 377 -29.78 -18.80 -19.92
N VAL A 378 -30.93 -18.75 -19.25
CA VAL A 378 -31.14 -17.86 -18.09
C VAL A 378 -30.29 -18.28 -16.89
N ASN A 379 -30.13 -19.58 -16.65
CA ASN A 379 -29.26 -20.13 -15.61
C ASN A 379 -27.78 -19.85 -15.88
N ASP A 380 -27.34 -19.99 -17.14
CA ASP A 380 -25.98 -19.63 -17.55
C ASP A 380 -25.74 -18.13 -17.31
N PHE A 381 -26.70 -17.30 -17.70
CA PHE A 381 -26.60 -15.85 -17.57
C PHE A 381 -26.55 -15.34 -16.13
N LEU A 382 -27.38 -15.88 -15.23
CA LEU A 382 -27.57 -15.39 -13.86
C LEU A 382 -26.76 -16.14 -12.78
N TRP A 383 -26.39 -17.42 -13.00
CA TRP A 383 -25.84 -18.28 -11.93
C TRP A 383 -24.48 -18.91 -12.22
N LYS A 384 -24.23 -19.49 -13.40
CA LYS A 384 -23.04 -20.33 -13.59
C LYS A 384 -21.74 -19.51 -13.45
N ASN A 385 -20.87 -19.96 -12.54
CA ASN A 385 -19.59 -19.31 -12.26
C ASN A 385 -18.38 -19.90 -13.00
N ASN A 386 -18.47 -21.04 -13.69
CA ASN A 386 -17.44 -21.53 -14.62
C ASN A 386 -17.85 -22.82 -15.34
N SER A 387 -17.46 -22.93 -16.59
CA SER A 387 -16.54 -23.99 -17.05
C SER A 387 -15.61 -23.33 -18.08
N GLN A 388 -14.32 -23.68 -18.05
CA GLN A 388 -13.35 -23.29 -19.06
C GLN A 388 -13.92 -23.63 -20.44
N SER A 389 -14.36 -22.63 -21.22
CA SER A 389 -14.31 -22.79 -22.66
C SER A 389 -12.85 -22.59 -23.03
N ASN A 390 -12.20 -23.63 -23.56
CA ASN A 390 -10.83 -23.56 -24.10
C ASN A 390 -10.68 -22.57 -25.28
N ASN A 391 -11.76 -21.88 -25.65
CA ASN A 391 -11.79 -20.91 -26.72
C ASN A 391 -11.74 -19.48 -26.15
N PRO A 392 -10.61 -18.74 -26.29
CA PRO A 392 -10.45 -17.39 -25.75
C PRO A 392 -11.41 -16.35 -26.34
N HIS A 393 -12.04 -16.66 -27.49
CA HIS A 393 -13.04 -15.80 -28.15
C HIS A 393 -14.47 -15.93 -27.59
N THR A 394 -14.78 -16.97 -26.80
CA THR A 394 -16.08 -17.13 -26.14
C THR A 394 -16.00 -16.71 -24.68
N GLN A 395 -15.84 -15.41 -24.42
CA GLN A 395 -15.94 -14.90 -23.06
C GLN A 395 -17.35 -15.14 -22.52
N ALA A 396 -17.48 -15.95 -21.47
CA ALA A 396 -18.77 -16.26 -20.85
C ALA A 396 -19.52 -14.99 -20.41
N ALA A 397 -20.76 -14.83 -20.89
CA ALA A 397 -21.64 -13.67 -20.73
C ALA A 397 -22.22 -13.46 -19.31
N ASN A 398 -21.70 -14.16 -18.30
CA ASN A 398 -22.40 -14.36 -17.04
C ASN A 398 -22.22 -13.15 -16.12
N ILE A 399 -23.32 -12.67 -15.53
CA ILE A 399 -23.31 -11.48 -14.66
C ILE A 399 -22.39 -11.66 -13.44
N PRO A 400 -22.40 -12.80 -12.72
CA PRO A 400 -21.50 -13.01 -11.57
C PRO A 400 -20.02 -12.85 -11.90
N LYS A 401 -19.58 -13.37 -13.06
CA LYS A 401 -18.18 -13.28 -13.52
C LYS A 401 -17.77 -11.85 -13.82
N LYS A 402 -18.68 -11.07 -14.43
CA LYS A 402 -18.49 -9.63 -14.73
C LYS A 402 -18.38 -8.78 -13.46
N LEU A 403 -18.99 -9.21 -12.36
CA LEU A 403 -18.94 -8.51 -11.07
C LEU A 403 -17.74 -8.92 -10.20
N GLY A 404 -17.52 -10.22 -9.99
CA GLY A 404 -16.72 -10.75 -8.87
C GLY A 404 -15.25 -11.09 -9.14
N ASN A 405 -14.81 -11.21 -10.40
CA ASN A 405 -13.43 -11.60 -10.70
C ASN A 405 -12.41 -10.46 -10.46
N LYS A 406 -11.10 -10.77 -10.51
CA LYS A 406 -10.02 -9.76 -10.45
C LYS A 406 -10.21 -8.66 -11.51
N GLU A 407 -10.58 -9.06 -12.73
CA GLU A 407 -10.93 -8.17 -13.85
C GLU A 407 -12.39 -7.69 -13.83
N GLY A 408 -13.18 -8.12 -12.84
CA GLY A 408 -14.59 -7.75 -12.70
C GLY A 408 -14.77 -6.30 -12.25
N ILE A 409 -15.97 -5.76 -12.45
CA ILE A 409 -16.31 -4.35 -12.19
C ILE A 409 -16.00 -3.94 -10.75
N LEU A 410 -16.31 -4.78 -9.75
CA LEU A 410 -16.12 -4.43 -8.34
C LEU A 410 -14.64 -4.25 -7.98
N ARG A 411 -13.76 -5.12 -8.46
CA ARG A 411 -12.32 -5.02 -8.16
C ARG A 411 -11.62 -3.99 -9.06
N ARG A 412 -11.83 -4.08 -10.38
CA ARG A 412 -11.13 -3.26 -11.38
C ARG A 412 -11.58 -1.80 -11.43
N ASN A 413 -12.85 -1.51 -11.19
CA ASN A 413 -13.37 -0.15 -11.37
C ASN A 413 -13.68 0.57 -10.05
N MET A 414 -14.00 -0.17 -8.98
CA MET A 414 -14.37 0.41 -7.68
C MET A 414 -13.24 0.34 -6.64
N GLN A 415 -12.54 -0.79 -6.51
CA GLN A 415 -11.49 -0.96 -5.49
C GLN A 415 -10.09 -0.55 -5.97
N GLY A 416 -9.76 -0.75 -7.25
CA GLY A 416 -8.45 -0.42 -7.82
C GLY A 416 -8.57 0.15 -9.22
N LYS A 417 -8.89 1.44 -9.33
CA LYS A 417 -9.06 2.12 -10.61
C LYS A 417 -7.75 2.74 -11.08
N ARG A 418 -7.49 2.72 -12.39
CA ARG A 418 -6.48 3.60 -12.98
C ARG A 418 -6.91 5.06 -12.77
N VAL A 419 -5.99 5.87 -12.27
CA VAL A 419 -6.22 7.28 -11.97
C VAL A 419 -5.55 8.15 -13.03
N ASP A 420 -6.15 9.31 -13.29
CA ASP A 420 -5.53 10.35 -14.10
C ASP A 420 -4.63 11.23 -13.22
N ASN A 421 -3.84 12.11 -13.84
CA ASN A 421 -2.91 13.02 -13.15
C ASN A 421 -1.87 12.30 -12.27
N SER A 422 -1.32 11.22 -12.82
CA SER A 422 -0.25 10.43 -12.20
C SER A 422 0.87 10.13 -13.20
N ALA A 423 2.09 9.95 -12.69
CA ALA A 423 3.26 9.56 -13.46
C ALA A 423 3.99 8.38 -12.78
N ARG A 424 4.94 7.76 -13.49
CA ARG A 424 5.82 6.72 -12.95
C ARG A 424 7.21 6.90 -13.52
N THR A 425 8.24 6.81 -12.68
CA THR A 425 9.64 6.89 -13.10
C THR A 425 10.54 6.17 -12.10
N VAL A 426 11.77 5.89 -12.52
CA VAL A 426 12.83 5.30 -11.71
C VAL A 426 13.32 6.31 -10.67
N ILE A 427 13.69 5.82 -9.49
CA ILE A 427 14.22 6.63 -8.40
C ILE A 427 15.75 6.61 -8.35
N VAL A 428 16.33 7.71 -7.91
CA VAL A 428 17.79 7.84 -7.71
C VAL A 428 18.09 8.55 -6.40
N GLY A 429 19.22 8.18 -5.79
CA GLY A 429 19.74 8.82 -4.59
C GLY A 429 20.26 10.22 -4.89
N VAL A 430 19.86 11.20 -4.08
CA VAL A 430 20.41 12.56 -4.10
C VAL A 430 20.78 13.03 -2.70
N SER A 431 21.92 13.71 -2.60
CA SER A 431 22.39 14.38 -1.39
C SER A 431 22.15 15.88 -1.47
N GLY A 432 22.34 16.60 -0.36
CA GLY A 432 22.25 18.07 -0.36
C GLY A 432 20.83 18.64 -0.53
N ILE A 433 19.79 17.83 -0.29
CA ILE A 433 18.41 18.30 -0.12
C ILE A 433 17.81 17.70 1.16
N PRO A 434 16.82 18.34 1.78
CA PRO A 434 16.10 17.75 2.91
C PRO A 434 15.28 16.53 2.50
N PHE A 435 15.12 15.55 3.40
CA PHE A 435 14.43 14.29 3.09
C PHE A 435 12.94 14.41 2.76
N TRP A 436 12.33 15.56 3.04
CA TRP A 436 10.94 15.86 2.67
C TRP A 436 10.79 16.49 1.29
N VAL A 437 11.89 16.79 0.61
CA VAL A 437 11.93 17.32 -0.74
C VAL A 437 12.31 16.20 -1.70
N VAL A 438 11.65 16.15 -2.85
CA VAL A 438 12.00 15.26 -3.96
C VAL A 438 12.29 16.05 -5.23
N MET A 439 13.26 15.57 -5.99
CA MET A 439 13.63 16.16 -7.27
C MET A 439 12.74 15.60 -8.37
N LEU A 440 11.82 16.40 -8.90
CA LEU A 440 10.87 16.01 -9.93
C LEU A 440 11.40 16.32 -11.34
N PRO A 441 11.38 15.36 -12.27
CA PRO A 441 11.68 15.60 -13.68
C PRO A 441 10.83 16.70 -14.29
N ARG A 442 11.47 17.62 -15.03
CA ARG A 442 10.79 18.69 -15.76
C ARG A 442 9.68 18.15 -16.67
N VAL A 443 9.93 17.04 -17.37
CA VAL A 443 8.94 16.39 -18.25
C VAL A 443 7.66 16.00 -17.49
N ILE A 444 7.81 15.49 -16.27
CA ILE A 444 6.67 15.11 -15.42
C ILE A 444 5.97 16.37 -14.91
N ALA A 445 6.73 17.37 -14.45
CA ALA A 445 6.19 18.62 -13.94
C ALA A 445 5.38 19.39 -15.00
N GLU A 446 5.77 19.31 -16.27
CA GLU A 446 5.08 19.93 -17.40
C GLU A 446 3.89 19.13 -17.93
N THR A 447 3.82 17.83 -17.61
CA THR A 447 2.72 16.94 -18.01
C THR A 447 1.60 16.92 -16.97
N LEU A 448 1.96 16.84 -15.69
CA LEU A 448 1.01 16.86 -14.58
C LEU A 448 0.54 18.28 -14.28
N TYR A 449 -0.60 18.41 -13.61
CA TYR A 449 -1.17 19.73 -13.32
C TYR A 449 -1.68 19.86 -11.88
N ALA A 450 -1.47 21.06 -11.32
CA ALA A 450 -2.14 21.57 -10.14
C ALA A 450 -3.44 22.29 -10.54
N VAL A 451 -4.47 22.20 -9.70
CA VAL A 451 -5.71 22.95 -9.91
C VAL A 451 -5.80 24.07 -8.88
N GLU A 452 -5.92 25.31 -9.35
CA GLU A 452 -6.11 26.47 -8.51
C GLU A 452 -7.38 27.22 -8.85
N THR A 453 -7.96 27.88 -7.85
CA THR A 453 -9.11 28.77 -8.04
C THR A 453 -8.63 30.21 -7.95
N VAL A 454 -9.01 31.04 -8.93
CA VAL A 454 -8.66 32.46 -8.97
C VAL A 454 -9.41 33.18 -7.86
N GLY A 455 -8.64 33.72 -6.92
CA GLY A 455 -9.10 34.57 -5.84
C GLY A 455 -8.36 35.91 -5.83
N PRO A 456 -8.65 36.77 -4.84
CA PRO A 456 -8.03 38.09 -4.74
C PRO A 456 -6.51 38.03 -4.55
N GLY A 457 -6.00 37.05 -3.79
CA GLY A 457 -4.59 36.95 -3.44
C GLY A 457 -3.67 36.40 -4.54
N ASN A 458 -4.20 35.59 -5.47
CA ASN A 458 -3.38 34.89 -6.48
C ASN A 458 -3.64 35.37 -7.92
N ILE A 459 -4.62 36.23 -8.18
CA ILE A 459 -4.97 36.64 -9.55
C ILE A 459 -3.79 37.26 -10.31
N THR A 460 -2.99 38.09 -9.65
CA THR A 460 -1.83 38.77 -10.25
C THR A 460 -0.76 37.76 -10.66
N TRP A 461 -0.47 36.80 -9.78
CA TRP A 461 0.46 35.70 -10.03
C TRP A 461 -0.05 34.72 -11.10
N LEU A 462 -1.33 34.32 -11.06
CA LEU A 462 -1.94 33.47 -12.08
C LEU A 462 -1.97 34.15 -13.45
N THR A 463 -2.15 35.47 -13.49
CA THR A 463 -2.04 36.26 -14.73
C THR A 463 -0.61 36.25 -15.27
N PHE A 464 0.39 36.31 -14.39
CA PHE A 464 1.80 36.15 -14.77
C PHE A 464 2.08 34.74 -15.33
N LEU A 465 1.60 33.68 -14.67
CA LEU A 465 1.73 32.31 -15.18
C LEU A 465 1.03 32.11 -16.54
N LEU A 466 -0.12 32.77 -16.75
CA LEU A 466 -0.83 32.76 -18.02
C LEU A 466 0.02 33.37 -19.14
N ARG A 467 0.67 34.50 -18.86
CA ARG A 467 1.57 35.19 -19.81
C ARG A 467 2.82 34.36 -20.13
N ASN A 468 3.30 33.58 -19.16
CA ASN A 468 4.47 32.70 -19.32
C ASN A 468 4.14 31.30 -19.83
N ASN A 469 2.92 31.07 -20.34
CA ASN A 469 2.47 29.79 -20.90
C ASN A 469 2.63 28.59 -19.93
N LYS A 470 2.54 28.82 -18.61
CA LYS A 470 2.55 27.77 -17.58
C LYS A 470 1.16 27.27 -17.19
N ILE A 471 0.13 27.70 -17.92
CA ILE A 471 -1.27 27.30 -17.77
C ILE A 471 -1.71 26.53 -19.01
N THR A 472 -2.21 25.31 -18.80
CA THR A 472 -2.66 24.42 -19.88
C THR A 472 -4.16 24.56 -20.15
N TYR A 473 -4.97 24.77 -19.11
CA TYR A 473 -6.42 24.91 -19.23
C TYR A 473 -7.01 25.96 -18.28
N ILE A 474 -8.06 26.63 -18.74
CA ILE A 474 -8.93 27.47 -17.90
C ILE A 474 -10.35 26.91 -17.94
N ILE A 475 -10.99 26.83 -16.77
CA ILE A 475 -12.37 26.44 -16.59
C ILE A 475 -13.12 27.68 -16.07
N PRO A 476 -13.87 28.38 -16.93
CA PRO A 476 -14.58 29.59 -16.53
C PRO A 476 -15.65 29.32 -15.47
N TYR A 477 -15.74 30.20 -14.49
CA TYR A 477 -16.79 30.16 -13.45
C TYR A 477 -18.13 30.73 -13.93
N GLY A 478 -18.09 31.64 -14.90
CA GLY A 478 -19.25 32.35 -15.41
C GLY A 478 -19.28 32.47 -16.93
N GLY A 479 -20.43 32.92 -17.46
CA GLY A 479 -20.64 33.12 -18.89
C GLY A 479 -21.06 31.87 -19.66
N PRO A 480 -21.16 31.96 -21.00
CA PRO A 480 -21.70 30.90 -21.86
C PRO A 480 -20.83 29.63 -21.89
N ARG A 481 -19.56 29.73 -21.47
CA ARG A 481 -18.61 28.62 -21.37
C ARG A 481 -18.39 28.11 -19.94
N LYS A 482 -19.30 28.45 -19.01
CA LYS A 482 -19.21 28.03 -17.60
C LYS A 482 -18.99 26.52 -17.48
N GLY A 483 -17.92 26.14 -16.78
CA GLY A 483 -17.58 24.74 -16.53
C GLY A 483 -17.02 23.97 -17.73
N ILE A 484 -16.75 24.63 -18.86
CA ILE A 484 -16.10 24.02 -20.03
C ILE A 484 -14.60 24.29 -19.94
N SER A 485 -13.78 23.24 -20.01
CA SER A 485 -12.32 23.38 -20.06
C SER A 485 -11.88 23.95 -21.41
N ILE A 486 -11.31 25.14 -21.38
CA ILE A 486 -10.70 25.80 -22.53
C ILE A 486 -9.21 25.43 -22.52
N LYS A 487 -8.76 24.71 -23.56
CA LYS A 487 -7.33 24.46 -23.75
C LYS A 487 -6.67 25.74 -24.24
N ILE A 488 -5.52 26.06 -23.65
CA ILE A 488 -4.69 27.17 -24.09
C ILE A 488 -3.60 26.59 -25.01
N ASP A 489 -3.40 27.23 -26.16
CA ASP A 489 -2.36 26.82 -27.08
C ASP A 489 -1.01 27.42 -26.67
N ILE A 490 -0.19 26.60 -26.03
CA ILE A 490 1.13 26.95 -25.47
C ILE A 490 2.16 27.17 -26.59
N ASN A 491 1.98 26.53 -27.75
CA ASN A 491 2.98 26.49 -28.84
C ASN A 491 2.79 27.57 -29.90
N SER A 492 1.74 28.39 -29.80
CA SER A 492 1.36 29.33 -30.86
C SER A 492 2.25 30.57 -30.97
N GLY A 493 3.27 30.74 -30.11
CA GLY A 493 4.27 31.84 -30.16
C GLY A 493 3.70 33.23 -29.86
N ALA A 494 2.39 33.43 -30.00
CA ALA A 494 1.68 34.61 -29.57
C ALA A 494 1.35 34.50 -28.07
N PRO A 495 1.65 35.52 -27.25
CA PRO A 495 1.17 35.54 -25.88
C PRO A 495 -0.37 35.44 -25.91
N ASN A 496 -0.94 34.54 -25.11
CA ASN A 496 -2.38 34.29 -25.03
C ASN A 496 -3.12 35.48 -24.39
N ILE A 497 -3.04 36.66 -25.02
CA ILE A 497 -3.51 37.98 -24.58
C ILE A 497 -5.04 38.04 -24.49
N GLY A 498 -5.77 37.08 -25.06
CA GLY A 498 -7.21 37.18 -25.26
C GLY A 498 -8.11 36.83 -24.06
N TYR A 499 -7.61 36.15 -23.02
CA TYR A 499 -8.45 35.74 -21.89
C TYR A 499 -8.04 36.44 -20.59
N THR A 500 -8.91 37.32 -20.10
CA THR A 500 -8.76 37.95 -18.78
C THR A 500 -9.32 37.03 -17.70
N LEU A 501 -8.47 36.62 -16.76
CA LEU A 501 -8.88 35.80 -15.61
C LEU A 501 -9.92 36.54 -14.76
N LYS A 502 -10.96 35.81 -14.35
CA LYS A 502 -12.01 36.33 -13.46
C LYS A 502 -12.01 35.58 -12.14
N PHE A 503 -12.49 36.24 -11.09
CA PHE A 503 -12.66 35.59 -9.79
C PHE A 503 -13.58 34.36 -9.89
N GLY A 504 -13.14 33.27 -9.27
CA GLY A 504 -13.80 31.97 -9.30
C GLY A 504 -13.39 31.07 -10.46
N ASP A 505 -12.70 31.58 -11.50
CA ASP A 505 -12.18 30.74 -12.58
C ASP A 505 -11.25 29.67 -12.00
N ARG A 506 -11.30 28.44 -12.53
CA ARG A 506 -10.39 27.37 -12.13
C ARG A 506 -9.34 27.16 -13.19
N ILE A 507 -8.09 27.10 -12.78
CA ILE A 507 -6.92 27.04 -13.65
C ILE A 507 -6.24 25.70 -13.44
N ARG A 508 -5.81 25.09 -14.54
CA ARG A 508 -4.85 23.98 -14.53
C ARG A 508 -3.49 24.52 -14.92
N ARG A 509 -2.59 24.62 -13.95
CA ARG A 509 -1.19 25.02 -14.16
C ARG A 509 -0.27 23.81 -14.04
N ASN A 510 0.91 23.90 -14.64
CA ASN A 510 1.94 22.89 -14.46
C ASN A 510 2.41 22.88 -12.99
N ILE A 511 3.05 21.78 -12.59
CA ILE A 511 3.67 21.67 -11.26
C ILE A 511 4.84 22.67 -11.18
N LEU A 512 4.98 23.32 -10.03
CA LEU A 512 6.04 24.28 -9.71
C LEU A 512 6.80 23.81 -8.45
N ASP A 513 7.96 24.43 -8.21
CA ASP A 513 8.70 24.22 -6.97
C ASP A 513 7.85 24.59 -5.74
N GLY A 514 7.91 23.76 -4.70
CA GLY A 514 7.13 23.92 -3.48
C GLY A 514 5.74 23.26 -3.51
N ASP A 515 5.28 22.75 -4.66
CA ASP A 515 4.05 21.96 -4.72
C ASP A 515 4.21 20.61 -3.99
N HIS A 516 3.12 20.07 -3.45
CA HIS A 516 3.11 18.77 -2.78
C HIS A 516 2.57 17.66 -3.67
N ILE A 517 3.35 16.59 -3.83
CA ILE A 517 2.97 15.38 -4.56
C ILE A 517 2.95 14.17 -3.63
N ILE A 518 2.16 13.16 -3.99
CA ILE A 518 2.22 11.84 -3.35
C ILE A 518 3.18 10.97 -4.14
N VAL A 519 4.11 10.32 -3.45
CA VAL A 519 4.97 9.26 -3.98
C VAL A 519 4.56 7.94 -3.36
N ASN A 520 4.38 6.92 -4.20
CA ASN A 520 3.96 5.59 -3.81
C ASN A 520 4.85 4.52 -4.45
N ARG A 521 5.47 3.67 -3.62
CA ARG A 521 6.20 2.48 -4.09
C ARG A 521 5.32 1.24 -3.94
N ASN A 522 5.11 0.52 -5.04
CA ASN A 522 4.34 -0.72 -5.02
C ASN A 522 5.26 -1.91 -4.71
N PRO A 523 4.83 -2.90 -3.90
CA PRO A 523 3.54 -3.01 -3.22
C PRO A 523 3.47 -2.18 -1.92
N THR A 524 2.34 -1.47 -1.71
CA THR A 524 2.11 -0.65 -0.52
C THR A 524 1.56 -1.49 0.63
N LEU A 525 2.41 -1.97 1.54
CA LEU A 525 2.00 -2.84 2.66
C LEU A 525 1.67 -2.07 3.94
N HIS A 526 2.28 -0.90 4.13
CA HIS A 526 2.13 -0.04 5.31
C HIS A 526 1.91 1.41 4.91
N LYS A 527 1.46 2.25 5.86
CA LYS A 527 1.23 3.68 5.62
C LYS A 527 2.44 4.43 5.05
N GLY A 528 3.66 4.05 5.43
CA GLY A 528 4.90 4.66 4.92
C GLY A 528 5.18 4.43 3.43
N GLY A 529 4.43 3.53 2.78
CA GLY A 529 4.63 3.24 1.35
C GLY A 529 4.02 4.32 0.45
N LEU A 530 3.15 5.18 0.99
CA LEU A 530 2.48 6.27 0.31
C LEU A 530 2.62 7.56 1.13
N LEU A 531 3.50 8.45 0.70
CA LEU A 531 3.89 9.66 1.45
C LEU A 531 3.88 10.90 0.57
N ALA A 532 3.68 12.05 1.19
CA ALA A 532 3.73 13.33 0.51
C ALA A 532 5.09 14.00 0.64
N TYR A 533 5.54 14.59 -0.47
CA TYR A 533 6.80 15.29 -0.60
C TYR A 533 6.62 16.64 -1.27
N GLU A 534 7.49 17.57 -0.90
CA GLU A 534 7.62 18.87 -1.55
C GLU A 534 8.46 18.74 -2.82
N VAL A 535 8.02 19.37 -3.91
CA VAL A 535 8.65 19.25 -5.23
C VAL A 535 9.75 20.28 -5.40
N LYS A 536 10.87 19.83 -5.97
CA LYS A 536 11.87 20.68 -6.60
C LYS A 536 12.16 20.17 -8.01
N ILE A 537 12.04 21.01 -9.02
CA ILE A 537 12.14 20.58 -10.43
C ILE A 537 13.61 20.53 -10.86
N TRP A 538 13.98 19.50 -11.61
CA TRP A 538 15.29 19.39 -12.27
C TRP A 538 15.19 18.83 -13.69
N ASP A 539 16.29 18.92 -14.42
CA ASP A 539 16.38 18.53 -15.84
C ASP A 539 16.64 17.02 -16.05
N ASN A 540 16.70 16.23 -14.98
CA ASN A 540 16.84 14.78 -15.08
C ASN A 540 15.48 14.08 -15.38
N LEU A 541 15.52 12.84 -15.85
CA LEU A 541 14.33 12.02 -16.15
C LEU A 541 13.87 11.14 -14.98
N THR A 542 14.74 10.97 -13.98
CA THR A 542 14.49 10.18 -12.77
C THR A 542 13.99 11.03 -11.61
N LEU A 543 13.28 10.42 -10.66
CA LEU A 543 12.89 11.09 -9.42
C LEU A 543 14.06 11.01 -8.42
N GLY A 544 14.58 12.15 -8.00
CA GLY A 544 15.62 12.20 -6.98
C GLY A 544 15.03 12.18 -5.57
N MET A 545 15.51 11.28 -4.71
CA MET A 545 15.15 11.23 -3.29
C MET A 545 16.37 11.00 -2.40
N THR A 546 16.31 11.48 -1.17
CA THR A 546 17.40 11.30 -0.20
C THR A 546 17.38 9.91 0.43
N LEU A 547 18.53 9.44 0.91
CA LEU A 547 18.64 8.15 1.60
C LEU A 547 17.67 7.99 2.79
N PRO A 548 17.49 8.94 3.72
CA PRO A 548 16.54 8.77 4.84
C PRO A 548 15.09 8.49 4.42
N ALA A 549 14.69 8.90 3.20
CA ALA A 549 13.34 8.66 2.69
C ALA A 549 13.14 7.21 2.21
N THR A 550 14.20 6.49 1.84
CA THR A 550 14.11 5.14 1.25
C THR A 550 13.61 4.10 2.24
N THR A 551 13.94 4.25 3.53
CA THR A 551 13.55 3.30 4.59
C THR A 551 12.03 3.16 4.68
N LEU A 552 11.29 4.27 4.57
CA LEU A 552 9.83 4.26 4.66
C LEU A 552 9.16 3.66 3.42
N HIS A 553 9.79 3.78 2.25
CA HIS A 553 9.31 3.14 1.02
C HIS A 553 9.81 1.71 0.85
N ASN A 554 10.72 1.25 1.71
CA ASN A 554 11.51 0.03 1.54
C ASN A 554 12.17 -0.03 0.16
N ALA A 555 12.70 1.11 -0.29
CA ALA A 555 13.18 1.32 -1.65
C ALA A 555 14.71 1.21 -1.75
N ASP A 556 15.18 0.80 -2.90
CA ASP A 556 16.58 0.82 -3.32
C ASP A 556 16.75 1.59 -4.63
N PHE A 557 17.98 1.73 -5.12
CA PHE A 557 18.30 2.50 -6.32
C PHE A 557 18.84 1.60 -7.46
N ASP A 558 18.41 0.35 -7.51
CA ASP A 558 18.86 -0.65 -8.50
C ASP A 558 17.97 -0.72 -9.77
N GLY A 559 17.00 0.20 -9.89
CA GLY A 559 16.01 0.22 -10.97
C GLY A 559 14.56 0.33 -10.49
N ASP A 560 14.36 0.42 -9.18
CA ASP A 560 13.08 0.68 -8.53
C ASP A 560 12.30 1.85 -9.15
N GLU A 561 10.99 1.64 -9.33
CA GLU A 561 10.09 2.64 -9.88
C GLU A 561 9.01 3.03 -8.86
N VAL A 562 8.67 4.31 -8.84
CA VAL A 562 7.61 4.85 -7.98
C VAL A 562 6.52 5.54 -8.78
N ASN A 563 5.30 5.48 -8.26
CA ASN A 563 4.16 6.19 -8.80
C ASN A 563 4.03 7.56 -8.12
N ILE A 564 3.76 8.58 -8.92
CA ILE A 564 3.58 9.96 -8.50
C ILE A 564 2.12 10.33 -8.73
N HIS A 565 1.46 10.94 -7.74
CA HIS A 565 0.08 11.41 -7.86
C HIS A 565 -0.02 12.87 -7.44
N MET A 566 -0.64 13.70 -8.29
CA MET A 566 -0.86 15.11 -8.01
C MET A 566 -2.33 15.36 -7.60
N PRO A 567 -2.61 15.79 -6.35
CA PRO A 567 -3.96 16.11 -5.91
C PRO A 567 -4.55 17.29 -6.68
N THR A 568 -5.88 17.31 -6.82
CA THR A 568 -6.60 18.34 -7.59
C THR A 568 -7.49 19.24 -6.74
N THR A 569 -7.63 18.98 -5.44
CA THR A 569 -8.49 19.78 -4.55
C THR A 569 -7.66 20.39 -3.44
N PRO A 570 -7.94 21.64 -3.02
CA PRO A 570 -7.21 22.28 -1.93
C PRO A 570 -7.28 21.50 -0.61
N ALA A 571 -8.42 20.86 -0.32
CA ALA A 571 -8.57 20.02 0.86
C ALA A 571 -7.62 18.82 0.84
N ALA A 572 -7.46 18.16 -0.32
CA ALA A 572 -6.49 17.07 -0.47
C ALA A 572 -5.04 17.57 -0.34
N VAL A 573 -4.71 18.75 -0.88
CA VAL A 573 -3.37 19.35 -0.70
C VAL A 573 -3.07 19.60 0.78
N ALA A 574 -4.02 20.16 1.54
CA ALA A 574 -3.86 20.37 2.98
C ALA A 574 -3.71 19.04 3.75
N GLU A 575 -4.41 17.98 3.35
CA GLU A 575 -4.24 16.63 3.91
C GLU A 575 -2.82 16.09 3.68
N LEU A 576 -2.25 16.34 2.49
CA LEU A 576 -0.87 15.94 2.18
C LEU A 576 0.14 16.67 3.05
N GLU A 577 -0.03 17.97 3.23
CA GLU A 577 0.89 18.82 3.98
C GLU A 577 0.91 18.49 5.48
N ILE A 578 -0.25 18.12 6.05
CA ILE A 578 -0.41 17.94 7.49
C ILE A 578 -0.27 16.48 7.91
N ILE A 579 -0.89 15.55 7.19
CA ILE A 579 -1.09 14.17 7.64
C ILE A 579 -0.16 13.20 6.91
N VAL A 580 -0.12 13.26 5.57
CA VAL A 580 0.57 12.26 4.74
C VAL A 580 2.05 12.60 4.54
N THR A 581 2.47 13.80 4.92
CA THR A 581 3.86 14.25 4.78
C THR A 581 4.85 13.32 5.46
N ILE A 582 5.99 13.07 4.81
CA ILE A 582 7.12 12.38 5.43
C ILE A 582 7.64 13.12 6.67
N LYS A 583 7.45 14.45 6.76
CA LYS A 583 7.81 15.28 7.92
C LYS A 583 7.15 14.81 9.22
N ALA A 584 5.99 14.14 9.14
CA ALA A 584 5.24 13.66 10.30
C ALA A 584 5.61 12.23 10.71
N GLN A 585 6.26 11.45 9.83
CA GLN A 585 6.55 10.05 10.07
C GLN A 585 7.68 9.85 11.08
N ILE A 586 7.61 8.79 11.89
CA ILE A 586 8.58 8.52 12.97
C ILE A 586 9.79 7.74 12.44
N GLY A 587 9.61 6.91 11.41
CA GLY A 587 10.63 5.98 10.91
C GLY A 587 11.73 6.60 10.06
N VAL A 588 11.93 7.91 10.18
CA VAL A 588 13.00 8.62 9.47
C VAL A 588 14.22 8.71 10.39
N GLY A 589 15.38 8.32 9.88
CA GLY A 589 16.66 8.41 10.58
C GLY A 589 17.84 8.38 9.60
N VAL A 590 19.04 8.50 10.14
CA VAL A 590 20.28 8.48 9.35
C VAL A 590 20.63 7.04 9.00
N ILE A 591 21.02 6.78 7.75
CA ILE A 591 21.30 5.43 7.23
C ILE A 591 22.55 5.42 6.32
N PHE A 592 23.06 4.23 6.01
CA PHE A 592 24.16 3.97 5.08
C PHE A 592 25.42 4.81 5.37
N ASP A 593 25.96 5.50 4.37
CA ASP A 593 27.25 6.20 4.43
C ASP A 593 27.30 7.22 5.57
N ALA A 594 26.19 7.90 5.84
CA ALA A 594 26.09 8.85 6.94
C ALA A 594 26.21 8.18 8.33
N LEU A 595 25.79 6.91 8.48
CA LEU A 595 26.02 6.13 9.72
C LEU A 595 27.48 5.71 9.87
N THR A 596 28.11 5.25 8.79
CA THR A 596 29.54 4.90 8.79
C THR A 596 30.38 6.14 9.13
N SER A 597 30.03 7.28 8.52
CA SER A 597 30.66 8.58 8.71
C SER A 597 30.58 9.06 10.16
N VAL A 598 29.39 9.05 10.78
CA VAL A 598 29.27 9.51 12.18
C VAL A 598 30.03 8.60 13.14
N ASN A 599 30.06 7.28 12.87
CA ASN A 599 30.78 6.33 13.70
C ASN A 599 32.29 6.63 13.69
N LEU A 600 32.85 6.87 12.50
CA LEU A 600 34.25 7.28 12.33
C LEU A 600 34.55 8.66 12.93
N LEU A 601 33.64 9.62 12.79
CA LEU A 601 33.80 10.98 13.32
C LEU A 601 33.80 11.02 14.85
N THR A 602 32.96 10.18 15.47
CA THR A 602 32.79 10.17 16.93
C THR A 602 33.70 9.15 17.63
N PHE A 603 34.51 8.42 16.86
CA PHE A 603 35.53 7.51 17.36
C PHE A 603 36.63 8.27 18.13
N GLY A 604 36.94 7.81 19.35
CA GLY A 604 37.89 8.42 20.29
C GLY A 604 37.35 8.44 21.72
N ASN A 605 38.10 7.88 22.68
CA ASN A 605 37.63 7.70 24.06
C ASN A 605 37.60 9.02 24.85
N ALA A 606 36.64 9.14 25.76
CA ALA A 606 36.68 10.10 26.87
C ALA A 606 36.51 9.32 28.18
N PHE A 607 37.48 9.51 29.07
CA PHE A 607 37.48 9.35 30.53
C PHE A 607 36.82 8.09 31.14
N ASN A 608 37.66 7.21 31.71
CA ASN A 608 37.27 6.40 32.86
C ASN A 608 37.72 7.12 34.13
N ASP A 609 36.76 7.46 34.97
CA ASP A 609 36.94 8.21 36.21
C ASP A 609 37.26 7.21 37.35
N ARG A 610 38.51 7.21 37.84
CA ARG A 610 38.88 6.76 39.21
C ARG A 610 40.35 6.98 39.63
N SER A 611 41.18 7.66 38.85
CA SER A 611 42.54 8.06 39.27
C SER A 611 42.82 9.49 38.83
N ASN A 612 43.13 10.36 39.79
CA ASN A 612 43.37 11.80 39.62
C ASN A 612 44.64 12.18 38.83
N ASP A 613 45.22 11.27 38.04
CA ASP A 613 46.41 11.56 37.23
C ASP A 613 46.03 11.74 35.75
N ILE A 614 46.00 13.00 35.34
CA ILE A 614 45.75 13.43 33.96
C ILE A 614 47.08 13.35 33.21
N ASP A 615 47.32 12.26 32.49
CA ASP A 615 48.34 12.25 31.43
C ASP A 615 47.71 12.82 30.14
N LYS A 616 47.97 14.11 29.87
CA LYS A 616 47.42 14.88 28.74
C LYS A 616 47.93 14.44 27.35
N SER A 617 48.73 13.38 27.29
CA SER A 617 49.46 12.95 26.08
C SER A 617 48.70 11.95 25.19
N LYS A 618 47.51 11.47 25.57
CA LYS A 618 46.83 10.33 24.91
C LYS A 618 45.44 10.63 24.32
N GLU A 619 45.15 11.87 23.94
CA GLU A 619 43.91 12.21 23.23
C GLU A 619 44.09 12.22 21.70
N ILE A 620 43.74 11.12 21.02
CA ILE A 620 43.59 11.12 19.56
C ILE A 620 42.09 11.26 19.22
N ASN A 621 41.57 12.48 19.38
CA ASN A 621 40.32 12.84 18.71
C ASN A 621 40.61 13.02 17.20
N VAL A 622 39.73 12.54 16.32
CA VAL A 622 39.84 12.82 14.87
C VAL A 622 39.77 14.34 14.67
N ARG A 623 40.93 14.98 14.42
CA ARG A 623 41.03 16.41 14.16
C ARG A 623 40.61 16.68 12.72
N ILE A 624 39.59 17.50 12.55
CA ILE A 624 39.18 18.00 11.24
C ILE A 624 39.94 19.31 11.03
N GLY A 625 40.69 19.42 9.93
CA GLY A 625 41.35 20.67 9.58
C GLY A 625 40.35 21.83 9.58
N LYS A 626 40.70 22.97 10.18
CA LYS A 626 39.79 24.10 10.42
C LYS A 626 38.98 24.50 9.17
N CYS A 627 39.62 24.59 8.01
CA CYS A 627 38.95 24.91 6.74
C CYS A 627 37.87 23.88 6.37
N ASN A 628 38.15 22.58 6.52
CA ASN A 628 37.18 21.52 6.26
C ASN A 628 36.07 21.53 7.31
N PHE A 629 36.38 21.83 8.57
CA PHE A 629 35.37 21.96 9.62
C PHE A 629 34.41 23.11 9.33
N ASP A 630 34.93 24.29 9.00
CA ASP A 630 34.10 25.46 8.67
C ASP A 630 33.24 25.21 7.41
N GLN A 631 33.79 24.51 6.40
CA GLN A 631 33.00 24.06 5.24
C GLN A 631 31.86 23.11 5.62
N LEU A 632 32.08 22.17 6.55
CA LEU A 632 31.06 21.24 7.03
C LEU A 632 30.01 21.94 7.89
N VAL A 633 30.41 22.92 8.69
CA VAL A 633 29.48 23.77 9.45
C VAL A 633 28.56 24.54 8.51
N ASN A 634 29.06 25.03 7.37
CA ASN A 634 28.23 25.68 6.35
C ASN A 634 27.22 24.73 5.68
N LYS A 635 27.38 23.39 5.84
CA LYS A 635 26.41 22.38 5.37
C LYS A 635 25.31 22.09 6.39
N ILE A 636 25.42 22.58 7.62
CA ILE A 636 24.35 22.48 8.62
C ILE A 636 23.18 23.33 8.13
N TYR A 637 22.00 22.71 7.98
CA TYR A 637 20.80 23.45 7.59
C TYR A 637 20.34 24.32 8.75
N VAL A 638 20.74 25.58 8.73
CA VAL A 638 20.23 26.61 9.64
C VAL A 638 18.80 26.95 9.23
N ILE A 639 17.81 26.60 10.06
CA ILE A 639 16.44 27.09 9.86
C ILE A 639 16.22 28.38 10.65
N GLY A 640 16.11 29.46 9.88
CA GLY A 640 15.53 30.73 10.27
C GLY A 640 15.13 31.56 9.05
N SER A 641 14.26 31.05 8.16
CA SER A 641 13.47 31.91 7.23
C SER A 641 12.54 31.17 6.26
N LEU A 642 12.70 29.87 5.99
CA LEU A 642 11.79 29.13 5.09
C LEU A 642 10.44 28.72 5.72
N GLY A 643 10.09 29.27 6.89
CA GLY A 643 8.92 28.87 7.67
C GLY A 643 7.73 29.82 7.65
N ASP A 644 7.92 31.14 7.50
CA ASP A 644 6.82 32.09 7.80
C ASP A 644 6.65 33.26 6.80
N ASN A 645 7.49 33.39 5.76
CA ASN A 645 7.35 34.45 4.75
C ASN A 645 7.44 33.92 3.31
N ILE A 646 6.52 33.04 2.93
CA ILE A 646 6.11 32.92 1.52
C ILE A 646 4.75 33.61 1.37
N THR A 647 4.72 34.91 1.64
CA THR A 647 3.98 35.78 0.73
C THR A 647 4.89 36.04 -0.46
N PRO A 648 4.45 35.81 -1.70
CA PRO A 648 5.25 36.19 -2.85
C PRO A 648 5.34 37.72 -2.86
N SER A 649 6.46 38.26 -2.36
CA SER A 649 6.80 39.66 -2.60
C SER A 649 7.04 39.78 -4.10
N PHE A 650 6.12 40.50 -4.72
CA PHE A 650 6.13 40.86 -6.13
C PHE A 650 7.43 41.56 -6.51
N ASN A 651 8.03 41.06 -7.60
CA ASN A 651 9.05 41.65 -8.48
C ASN A 651 10.37 40.90 -8.43
N GLU A 652 10.55 39.98 -9.37
CA GLU A 652 11.59 40.01 -10.41
C GLU A 652 11.62 38.67 -11.14
N SER A 653 11.94 38.73 -12.43
CA SER A 653 11.94 37.61 -13.37
C SER A 653 12.92 36.51 -12.97
N PHE A 654 12.43 35.40 -12.43
CA PHE A 654 13.28 34.24 -12.11
C PHE A 654 13.62 33.43 -13.36
N SER A 655 14.87 33.57 -13.81
CA SER A 655 15.47 32.72 -14.83
C SER A 655 16.31 31.61 -14.15
N PHE A 656 16.60 30.53 -14.87
CA PHE A 656 17.39 29.39 -14.40
C PHE A 656 18.83 29.75 -13.96
N ARG A 657 19.26 31.02 -14.15
CA ARG A 657 20.50 31.57 -13.57
C ARG A 657 20.35 32.05 -12.12
N ASP A 658 19.16 32.38 -11.64
CA ASP A 658 18.96 32.97 -10.30
C ASP A 658 18.96 31.95 -9.16
N TYR A 659 18.83 30.65 -9.46
CA TYR A 659 19.11 29.59 -8.48
C TYR A 659 20.61 29.32 -8.34
N ARG A 660 21.44 29.63 -9.35
CA ARG A 660 22.91 29.60 -9.22
C ARG A 660 23.48 30.84 -8.54
N VAL A 661 22.76 31.97 -8.53
CA VAL A 661 23.22 33.19 -7.83
C VAL A 661 22.97 33.12 -6.32
N ARG A 662 21.98 32.38 -5.80
CA ARG A 662 21.86 32.12 -4.34
C ARG A 662 22.61 30.90 -3.81
N VAL A 663 23.15 30.07 -4.70
CA VAL A 663 24.12 29.02 -4.31
C VAL A 663 25.56 29.59 -4.33
N GLY A 664 25.80 30.72 -5.02
CA GLY A 664 27.06 31.45 -5.04
C GLY A 664 27.17 32.63 -4.05
N GLU A 665 26.06 33.12 -3.50
CA GLU A 665 26.05 34.10 -2.38
C GLU A 665 25.73 33.46 -1.03
N LEU A 666 26.17 32.20 -0.85
CA LEU A 666 26.28 31.56 0.47
C LEU A 666 27.66 31.80 1.11
N ASP A 667 28.38 32.83 0.69
CA ASP A 667 29.65 33.27 1.31
C ASP A 667 29.46 34.23 2.49
N LYS A 668 28.23 34.45 2.96
CA LYS A 668 27.97 35.00 4.29
C LYS A 668 26.77 34.28 4.95
N PRO A 669 26.92 33.73 6.17
CA PRO A 669 25.81 33.11 6.88
C PRO A 669 24.78 34.18 7.25
N SER A 670 23.70 34.31 6.47
CA SER A 670 22.59 35.22 6.75
C SER A 670 21.60 34.59 7.74
N ASN A 671 22.06 34.58 9.00
CA ASN A 671 21.37 34.67 10.29
C ASN A 671 19.99 34.00 10.50
N GLY A 672 20.08 32.86 11.18
CA GLY A 672 19.07 32.27 12.08
C GLY A 672 19.76 31.44 13.18
N PHE A 673 20.91 30.84 12.84
CA PHE A 673 22.05 30.67 13.73
C PHE A 673 22.84 31.96 13.63
N SER A 674 22.91 32.77 14.68
CA SER A 674 23.85 33.88 14.65
C SER A 674 25.27 33.29 14.70
N PHE A 675 26.23 33.89 13.99
CA PHE A 675 27.65 33.56 14.19
C PHE A 675 28.02 33.59 15.67
N LYS A 676 27.37 34.48 16.43
CA LYS A 676 27.46 34.55 17.90
C LYS A 676 27.01 33.26 18.60
N THR A 677 25.90 32.63 18.21
CA THR A 677 25.40 31.35 18.77
C THR A 677 26.33 30.17 18.45
N TYR A 678 26.93 30.16 17.25
CA TYR A 678 27.94 29.18 16.86
C TYR A 678 29.22 29.31 17.72
N ILE A 679 29.72 30.54 17.87
CA ILE A 679 30.90 30.82 18.70
C ILE A 679 30.63 30.54 20.18
N GLU A 680 29.45 30.90 20.70
CA GLU A 680 29.02 30.58 22.07
C GLU A 680 29.01 29.06 22.30
N LYS A 681 28.48 28.29 21.35
CA LYS A 681 28.46 26.83 21.47
C LYS A 681 29.84 26.20 21.41
N LEU A 682 30.73 26.72 20.57
CA LEU A 682 32.14 26.30 20.56
C LEU A 682 32.87 26.62 21.87
N LYS A 683 32.53 27.74 22.53
CA LYS A 683 33.06 28.04 23.88
C LYS A 683 32.57 27.02 24.91
N ILE A 684 31.29 26.68 24.91
CA ILE A 684 30.74 25.65 25.79
C ILE A 684 31.43 24.29 25.56
N ILE A 685 31.65 23.90 24.30
CA ILE A 685 32.35 22.65 23.96
C ILE A 685 33.78 22.65 24.52
N ASP A 686 34.48 23.78 24.41
CA ASP A 686 35.84 23.97 24.94
C ASP A 686 35.87 23.91 26.49
N GLU A 687 34.84 24.44 27.15
CA GLU A 687 34.68 24.35 28.62
C GLU A 687 34.54 22.90 29.11
N PHE A 688 33.93 22.03 28.31
CA PHE A 688 33.83 20.59 28.59
C PHE A 688 35.11 19.80 28.24
N GLY A 689 36.19 20.48 27.82
CA GLY A 689 37.46 19.85 27.50
C GLY A 689 37.46 19.09 26.16
N ILE A 690 36.43 19.23 25.33
CA ILE A 690 36.41 18.63 24.01
C ILE A 690 37.15 19.57 23.05
N GLY A 691 38.25 19.09 22.47
CA GLY A 691 39.05 19.87 21.53
C GLY A 691 38.20 20.54 20.44
N LYS A 692 38.51 21.81 20.14
CA LYS A 692 37.95 22.55 19.00
C LYS A 692 38.28 21.81 17.70
N TYR A 693 37.30 21.71 16.80
CA TYR A 693 37.44 21.05 15.49
C TYR A 693 37.58 19.52 15.52
N THR A 694 36.96 18.86 16.49
CA THR A 694 36.86 17.39 16.57
C THR A 694 35.53 16.89 15.99
N GLY A 695 35.44 15.62 15.60
CA GLY A 695 34.17 15.05 15.14
C GLY A 695 33.06 15.05 16.21
N LYS A 696 33.40 14.88 17.49
CA LYS A 696 32.45 15.08 18.61
C LYS A 696 31.97 16.52 18.71
N SER A 697 32.85 17.51 18.51
CA SER A 697 32.44 18.92 18.45
C SER A 697 31.50 19.19 17.26
N LEU A 698 31.78 18.62 16.08
CA LEU A 698 30.94 18.75 14.89
C LEU A 698 29.54 18.14 15.12
N PHE A 699 29.48 16.95 15.72
CA PHE A 699 28.21 16.31 16.10
C PHE A 699 27.43 17.16 17.11
N SER A 700 28.12 17.67 18.13
CA SER A 700 27.52 18.51 19.17
C SER A 700 26.84 19.75 18.60
N LEU A 701 27.39 20.35 17.54
CA LEU A 701 26.80 21.51 16.87
C LEU A 701 25.39 21.24 16.33
N LEU A 702 25.05 20.00 15.97
CA LEU A 702 23.73 19.61 15.44
C LEU A 702 22.62 19.57 16.50
N LEU A 703 22.96 19.57 17.79
CA LEU A 703 22.02 19.36 18.89
C LEU A 703 21.52 20.68 19.51
N PRO A 704 20.36 20.71 20.19
CA PRO A 704 19.99 21.86 21.04
C PRO A 704 20.95 22.02 22.24
N ASN A 705 21.17 23.26 22.70
CA ASN A 705 22.13 23.55 23.79
C ASN A 705 21.68 23.04 25.17
N ASP A 706 20.40 22.74 25.35
CA ASP A 706 19.80 22.19 26.56
C ASP A 706 19.55 20.67 26.45
N PHE A 707 20.04 20.04 25.38
CA PHE A 707 19.80 18.63 25.13
C PHE A 707 20.69 17.72 25.99
N ASN A 708 20.04 16.88 26.80
CA ASN A 708 20.70 15.86 27.60
C ASN A 708 20.27 14.47 27.11
N TYR A 709 21.21 13.55 26.95
CA TYR A 709 20.95 12.18 26.50
C TYR A 709 22.00 11.22 27.08
N GLU A 710 21.54 10.03 27.46
CA GLU A 710 22.38 8.95 27.96
C GLU A 710 21.84 7.65 27.37
N ARG A 711 22.72 6.87 26.72
CA ARG A 711 22.37 5.55 26.20
C ARG A 711 22.25 4.57 27.36
N LYS A 712 21.40 3.54 27.22
CA LYS A 712 21.12 2.56 28.29
C LYS A 712 22.37 1.87 28.84
N ASP A 713 23.39 1.70 27.99
CA ASP A 713 24.64 1.03 28.34
C ASP A 713 25.66 1.98 29.01
N GLY A 714 25.34 3.27 29.13
CA GLY A 714 26.22 4.29 29.72
C GLY A 714 27.32 4.81 28.78
N ASP A 715 27.56 4.14 27.65
CA ASP A 715 28.66 4.49 26.75
C ASP A 715 28.55 5.90 26.13
N VAL A 716 27.34 6.28 25.69
CA VAL A 716 27.09 7.57 25.01
C VAL A 716 26.45 8.55 25.97
N ILE A 717 27.16 9.64 26.26
CA ILE A 717 26.72 10.70 27.18
C ILE A 717 26.75 12.05 26.47
N ILE A 718 25.59 12.70 26.43
CA ILE A 718 25.41 14.04 25.91
C ILE A 718 24.85 14.91 27.04
N ARG A 719 25.55 16.02 27.34
CA ARG A 719 25.08 17.01 28.33
C ARG A 719 25.12 18.40 27.71
N ASN A 720 24.07 19.18 27.92
CA ASN A 720 23.95 20.54 27.37
C ASN A 720 24.27 20.62 25.86
N GLY A 721 23.79 19.63 25.09
CA GLY A 721 24.03 19.55 23.65
C GLY A 721 25.46 19.17 23.24
N VAL A 722 26.31 18.78 24.19
CA VAL A 722 27.71 18.41 23.96
C VAL A 722 27.90 16.91 24.16
N LEU A 723 28.43 16.23 23.15
CA LEU A 723 28.76 14.80 23.17
C LEU A 723 30.08 14.58 23.91
N LEU A 724 30.01 14.15 25.17
CA LEU A 724 31.17 13.95 26.04
C LEU A 724 31.89 12.63 25.73
N SER A 725 31.14 11.52 25.75
CA SER A 725 31.68 10.17 25.61
C SER A 725 30.85 9.32 24.66
N GLY A 726 31.47 8.26 24.15
CA GLY A 726 30.83 7.24 23.33
C GLY A 726 30.87 7.51 21.82
N VAL A 727 30.62 6.44 21.08
CA VAL A 727 30.54 6.43 19.62
C VAL A 727 29.08 6.35 19.20
N ILE A 728 28.67 7.27 18.33
CA ILE A 728 27.31 7.34 17.80
C ILE A 728 27.13 6.25 16.74
N GLY A 729 26.02 5.51 16.83
CA GLY A 729 25.68 4.48 15.86
C GLY A 729 24.22 4.47 15.46
N LYS A 730 23.81 3.39 14.78
CA LYS A 730 22.43 3.18 14.32
C LYS A 730 21.41 3.23 15.45
N ASP A 731 21.75 2.73 16.64
CA ASP A 731 20.83 2.68 17.77
C ASP A 731 20.50 4.10 18.31
N ASP A 732 21.40 5.06 18.07
CA ASP A 732 21.23 6.45 18.51
C ASP A 732 20.47 7.27 17.45
N ILE A 733 20.95 7.26 16.19
CA ILE A 733 20.47 8.18 15.15
C ILE A 733 19.79 7.52 13.94
N GLY A 734 19.70 6.19 13.92
CA GLY A 734 19.03 5.44 12.87
C GLY A 734 17.50 5.58 12.90
N PRO A 735 16.78 4.86 12.02
CA PRO A 735 15.32 4.79 12.08
C PRO A 735 14.86 4.30 13.46
N MET A 736 14.06 5.10 14.16
CA MET A 736 13.66 4.86 15.57
C MET A 736 14.81 4.90 16.60
N GLY A 737 15.95 5.52 16.25
CA GLY A 737 17.08 5.69 17.17
C GLY A 737 16.69 6.47 18.42
N SER A 738 17.21 6.07 19.58
CA SER A 738 16.81 6.61 20.89
C SER A 738 17.06 8.12 21.02
N LEU A 739 18.10 8.64 20.39
CA LEU A 739 18.41 10.07 20.36
C LEU A 739 17.39 10.83 19.49
N VAL A 740 17.09 10.33 18.29
CA VAL A 740 16.10 10.94 17.37
C VAL A 740 14.70 10.96 17.98
N VAL A 741 14.30 9.89 18.64
CA VAL A 741 13.03 9.82 19.39
C VAL A 741 13.01 10.82 20.54
N LYS A 742 14.11 10.95 21.29
CA LYS A 742 14.20 11.93 22.40
C LYS A 742 14.12 13.37 21.89
N LEU A 743 14.78 13.70 20.78
CA LEU A 743 14.68 15.01 20.13
C LEU A 743 13.24 15.33 19.71
N ARG A 744 12.54 14.36 19.10
CA ARG A 744 11.13 14.50 18.72
C ARG A 744 10.24 14.80 19.94
N ASN A 745 10.40 14.02 21.00
CA ASN A 745 9.51 14.11 22.16
C ASN A 745 9.77 15.37 22.99
N SER A 746 11.02 15.86 23.01
CA SER A 746 11.42 17.02 23.81
C SER A 746 11.23 18.34 23.07
N TYR A 747 11.49 18.39 21.75
CA TYR A 747 11.51 19.63 20.96
C TYR A 747 10.56 19.63 19.75
N GLY A 748 9.86 18.52 19.49
CA GLY A 748 8.91 18.40 18.39
C GLY A 748 9.52 17.96 17.05
N LEU A 749 8.63 17.80 16.06
CA LEU A 749 8.98 17.27 14.72
C LEU A 749 9.93 18.18 13.95
N LYS A 750 9.81 19.51 14.11
CA LYS A 750 10.63 20.49 13.37
C LYS A 750 12.12 20.31 13.71
N VAL A 751 12.47 20.29 15.01
CA VAL A 751 13.86 20.12 15.45
C VAL A 751 14.42 18.76 15.04
N ARG A 752 13.63 17.69 15.19
CA ARG A 752 14.01 16.35 14.73
C ARG A 752 14.30 16.32 13.22
N ASN A 753 13.41 16.88 12.40
CA ASN A 753 13.57 16.85 10.95
C ASN A 753 14.83 17.60 10.51
N ASN A 754 15.10 18.74 11.14
CA ASN A 754 16.28 19.54 10.87
C ASN A 754 17.56 18.83 11.29
N PHE A 755 17.54 18.15 12.44
CA PHE A 755 18.64 17.33 12.89
C PHE A 755 18.95 16.24 11.87
N VAL A 756 17.97 15.44 11.44
CA VAL A 756 18.22 14.35 10.48
C VAL A 756 18.72 14.89 9.14
N ALA A 757 18.10 15.94 8.60
CA ALA A 757 18.55 16.54 7.33
C ALA A 757 19.97 17.10 7.41
N SER A 758 20.31 17.79 8.51
CA SER A 758 21.65 18.37 8.72
C SER A 758 22.69 17.29 8.96
N ALA A 759 22.38 16.30 9.80
CA ALA A 759 23.23 15.17 10.08
C ALA A 759 23.59 14.42 8.79
N THR A 760 22.58 14.02 8.00
CA THR A 760 22.81 13.34 6.72
C THR A 760 23.71 14.17 5.80
N ASN A 761 23.41 15.45 5.61
CA ASN A 761 24.18 16.30 4.69
C ASN A 761 25.64 16.52 5.15
N VAL A 762 25.86 16.76 6.44
CA VAL A 762 27.20 16.94 7.02
C VAL A 762 28.01 15.65 6.91
N PHE A 763 27.42 14.52 7.30
CA PHE A 763 28.13 13.24 7.33
C PHE A 763 28.43 12.70 5.93
N GLU A 764 27.51 12.86 4.97
CA GLU A 764 27.76 12.55 3.55
C GLU A 764 28.84 13.46 2.96
N SER A 765 28.83 14.75 3.30
CA SER A 765 29.86 15.69 2.83
C SER A 765 31.24 15.31 3.39
N TRP A 766 31.33 14.96 4.68
CA TRP A 766 32.59 14.59 5.30
C TRP A 766 33.15 13.28 4.74
N ILE A 767 32.32 12.24 4.58
CA ILE A 767 32.80 10.97 4.05
C ILE A 767 33.18 11.09 2.57
N SER A 768 32.54 11.98 1.81
CA SER A 768 32.97 12.32 0.45
C SER A 768 34.32 13.03 0.41
N MET A 769 34.70 13.78 1.45
CA MET A 769 36.03 14.40 1.57
C MET A 769 37.10 13.39 2.02
N ARG A 770 36.77 12.52 2.97
CA ARG A 770 37.70 11.51 3.51
C ARG A 770 37.94 10.36 2.54
N GLY A 771 36.89 9.94 1.83
CA GLY A 771 36.84 8.64 1.17
C GLY A 771 36.55 7.51 2.16
N PHE A 772 35.85 6.50 1.67
CA PHE A 772 35.65 5.22 2.36
C PHE A 772 35.48 4.14 1.30
N SER A 773 36.19 3.03 1.45
CA SER A 773 36.16 1.91 0.52
C SER A 773 36.33 0.62 1.29
N VAL A 774 35.81 -0.48 0.76
CA VAL A 774 36.08 -1.83 1.25
C VAL A 774 36.72 -2.61 0.10
N GLY A 775 37.94 -3.08 0.30
CA GLY A 775 38.71 -3.88 -0.65
C GLY A 775 38.69 -5.37 -0.35
N TYR A 776 39.40 -6.14 -1.17
CA TYR A 776 39.65 -7.55 -0.92
C TYR A 776 40.55 -7.79 0.31
N ASP A 777 41.48 -6.87 0.55
CA ASP A 777 42.42 -6.95 1.69
C ASP A 777 41.70 -6.77 3.03
N ASP A 778 40.62 -5.98 3.08
CA ASP A 778 39.76 -5.88 4.28
C ASP A 778 39.05 -7.21 4.63
N CYS A 779 39.01 -8.16 3.69
CA CYS A 779 38.43 -9.49 3.88
C CYS A 779 39.47 -10.53 4.35
N HIS A 780 40.75 -10.16 4.47
CA HIS A 780 41.83 -11.05 4.91
C HIS A 780 42.49 -10.55 6.19
N PRO A 781 43.05 -11.46 7.02
CA PRO A 781 44.01 -11.08 8.05
C PRO A 781 45.21 -10.36 7.41
N PHE A 782 45.76 -9.35 8.08
CA PHE A 782 46.80 -8.48 7.51
C PHE A 782 48.12 -9.23 7.24
N ASN A 783 48.46 -10.22 8.07
CA ASN A 783 49.72 -10.95 8.01
C ASN A 783 49.51 -12.47 7.87
N GLU A 784 50.44 -13.15 7.19
CA GLU A 784 50.39 -14.62 6.99
C GLU A 784 50.35 -15.40 8.31
N LYS A 785 51.04 -14.90 9.34
CA LYS A 785 51.01 -15.46 10.71
C LYS A 785 49.60 -15.42 11.32
N GLU A 786 48.87 -14.31 11.18
CA GLU A 786 47.51 -14.19 11.72
C GLU A 786 46.50 -15.05 10.96
N ARG A 787 46.73 -15.20 9.65
CA ARG A 787 45.97 -16.15 8.83
C ARG A 787 46.21 -17.59 9.28
N LEU A 788 47.46 -17.98 9.48
CA LEU A 788 47.81 -19.31 10.00
C LEU A 788 47.19 -19.55 11.38
N ILE A 789 47.22 -18.56 12.28
CA ILE A 789 46.56 -18.66 13.59
C ILE A 789 45.06 -18.88 13.41
N LEU A 790 44.39 -18.06 12.58
CA LEU A 790 42.95 -18.21 12.32
C LEU A 790 42.63 -19.59 11.72
N GLU A 791 43.38 -20.02 10.70
CA GLU A 791 43.16 -21.29 10.00
C GLU A 791 43.43 -22.48 10.92
N ASN A 792 44.47 -22.44 11.74
CA ASN A 792 44.80 -23.50 12.70
C ASN A 792 43.77 -23.58 13.82
N THR A 793 43.42 -22.46 14.45
CA THR A 793 42.41 -22.45 15.53
C THR A 793 41.04 -22.91 15.02
N VAL A 794 40.62 -22.44 13.84
CA VAL A 794 39.36 -22.92 13.25
C VAL A 794 39.44 -24.42 12.94
N SER A 795 40.57 -24.90 12.42
CA SER A 795 40.75 -26.33 12.10
C SER A 795 40.73 -27.20 13.35
N GLU A 796 41.38 -26.80 14.43
CA GLU A 796 41.35 -27.49 15.73
C GLU A 796 39.93 -27.59 16.29
N GLU A 797 39.18 -26.49 16.27
CA GLU A 797 37.80 -26.45 16.76
C GLU A 797 36.86 -27.30 15.90
N VAL A 798 37.09 -27.36 14.58
CA VAL A 798 36.37 -28.25 13.67
C VAL A 798 36.70 -29.71 13.98
N ILE A 799 37.95 -30.08 14.24
CA ILE A 799 38.35 -31.45 14.59
C ILE A 799 37.71 -31.88 15.91
N LYS A 800 37.70 -31.01 16.93
CA LYS A 800 37.01 -31.28 18.20
C LYS A 800 35.51 -31.51 18.00
N ALA A 801 34.88 -30.69 17.17
CA ALA A 801 33.46 -30.87 16.83
C ALA A 801 33.22 -32.16 16.03
N GLU A 802 34.10 -32.53 15.10
CA GLU A 802 34.01 -33.82 14.39
C GLU A 802 34.11 -35.00 15.35
N ALA A 803 35.06 -34.97 16.30
CA ALA A 803 35.23 -36.01 17.31
C ALA A 803 34.00 -36.15 18.21
N HIS A 804 33.44 -35.03 18.68
CA HIS A 804 32.22 -35.05 19.50
C HIS A 804 31.00 -35.56 18.72
N VAL A 805 30.83 -35.15 17.45
CA VAL A 805 29.73 -35.67 16.61
C VAL A 805 29.89 -37.17 16.34
N MET A 806 31.12 -37.68 16.27
CA MET A 806 31.38 -39.11 16.15
C MET A 806 31.08 -39.87 17.45
N SER A 807 31.35 -39.29 18.63
CA SER A 807 31.03 -39.93 19.91
C SER A 807 29.54 -40.07 20.17
N LEU A 808 28.71 -39.21 19.57
CA LEU A 808 27.24 -39.32 19.63
C LEU A 808 26.66 -40.54 18.88
N GLY A 809 27.49 -41.28 18.14
CA GLY A 809 27.11 -42.52 17.47
C GLY A 809 26.31 -42.33 16.17
N PRO A 810 25.90 -43.44 15.52
CA PRO A 810 25.16 -43.41 14.26
C PRO A 810 23.74 -42.87 14.43
N VAL A 811 23.09 -42.55 13.31
CA VAL A 811 21.67 -42.16 13.25
C VAL A 811 20.82 -43.18 14.02
N LYS A 812 20.09 -42.71 15.02
CA LYS A 812 19.23 -43.55 15.86
C LYS A 812 17.93 -43.89 15.13
N LYS A 813 17.40 -45.09 15.39
CA LYS A 813 16.14 -45.55 14.78
C LYS A 813 14.91 -44.93 15.43
N ASP A 814 14.99 -44.56 16.71
CA ASP A 814 13.93 -43.88 17.43
C ASP A 814 13.90 -42.38 17.03
N PRO A 815 12.76 -41.86 16.52
CA PRO A 815 12.62 -40.46 16.15
C PRO A 815 12.94 -39.47 17.28
N MET A 816 12.60 -39.78 18.54
CA MET A 816 12.78 -38.84 19.66
C MET A 816 14.26 -38.74 20.05
N GLU A 817 14.95 -39.87 20.16
CA GLU A 817 16.38 -39.89 20.47
C GLU A 817 17.23 -39.32 19.33
N GLU A 818 16.80 -39.46 18.06
CA GLU A 818 17.47 -38.85 16.92
C GLU A 818 17.31 -37.32 16.89
N GLU A 819 16.16 -36.80 17.34
CA GLU A 819 15.92 -35.37 17.47
C GLU A 819 16.81 -34.76 18.57
N GLU A 820 16.94 -35.42 19.72
CA GLU A 820 17.88 -35.03 20.78
C GLU A 820 19.32 -35.02 20.28
N ARG A 821 19.76 -36.10 19.61
CA ARG A 821 21.10 -36.20 19.00
C ARG A 821 21.37 -35.07 18.01
N GLU A 822 20.45 -34.79 17.08
CA GLU A 822 20.65 -33.73 16.09
C GLU A 822 20.63 -32.32 16.71
N ASN A 823 19.85 -32.08 17.77
CA ASN A 823 19.88 -30.81 18.50
C ASN A 823 21.26 -30.58 19.14
N GLU A 824 21.86 -31.61 19.71
CA GLU A 824 23.20 -31.58 20.30
C GLU A 824 24.31 -31.35 19.26
N VAL A 825 24.19 -32.00 18.09
CA VAL A 825 25.08 -31.75 16.96
C VAL A 825 24.97 -30.28 16.51
N ILE A 826 23.75 -29.74 16.39
CA ILE A 826 23.53 -28.35 16.00
C ILE A 826 24.12 -27.38 17.03
N SER A 827 23.98 -27.65 18.33
CA SER A 827 24.60 -26.80 19.37
C SER A 827 26.12 -26.78 19.24
N THR A 828 26.75 -27.94 19.03
CA THR A 828 28.20 -28.05 18.86
C THR A 828 28.69 -27.26 17.65
N LEU A 829 28.02 -27.40 16.50
CA LEU A 829 28.40 -26.68 15.28
C LEU A 829 28.18 -25.15 15.40
N ASN A 830 27.20 -24.72 16.18
CA ASN A 830 26.96 -23.30 16.46
C ASN A 830 28.04 -22.70 17.38
N ILE A 831 28.63 -23.48 18.28
CA ILE A 831 29.76 -23.05 19.11
C ILE A 831 30.97 -22.74 18.22
N VAL A 832 31.35 -23.65 17.32
CA VAL A 832 32.46 -23.45 16.35
C VAL A 832 32.24 -22.17 15.53
N LYS A 833 31.02 -21.96 15.03
CA LYS A 833 30.65 -20.75 14.30
C LYS A 833 30.79 -19.48 15.15
N THR A 834 30.44 -19.54 16.43
CA THR A 834 30.53 -18.40 17.36
C THR A 834 31.97 -18.06 17.71
N ILE A 835 32.81 -19.09 17.89
CA ILE A 835 34.26 -18.93 18.10
C ILE A 835 34.89 -18.28 16.88
N GLY A 836 34.60 -18.78 15.67
CA GLY A 836 35.07 -18.17 14.42
C GLY A 836 34.70 -16.69 14.29
N GLN A 837 33.49 -16.29 14.71
CA GLN A 837 33.06 -14.89 14.74
C GLN A 837 33.88 -14.02 15.70
N LYS A 838 34.13 -14.51 16.91
CA LYS A 838 34.90 -13.76 17.92
C LYS A 838 36.34 -13.55 17.46
N ILE A 839 37.00 -14.63 17.05
CA ILE A 839 38.40 -14.61 16.60
C ILE A 839 38.55 -13.70 15.37
N THR A 840 37.66 -13.86 14.37
CA THR A 840 37.65 -12.99 13.19
C THR A 840 37.61 -11.52 13.57
N LYS A 841 36.71 -11.16 14.49
CA LYS A 841 36.54 -9.77 14.89
C LYS A 841 37.78 -9.23 15.56
N GLU A 842 38.42 -10.00 16.44
CA GLU A 842 39.63 -9.56 17.13
C GLU A 842 40.81 -9.40 16.16
N ILE A 843 41.06 -10.37 15.28
CA ILE A 843 42.15 -10.31 14.29
C ILE A 843 41.99 -9.12 13.34
N LEU A 844 40.81 -8.94 12.74
CA LEU A 844 40.59 -7.86 11.78
C LEU A 844 40.59 -6.46 12.41
N THR A 845 40.57 -6.35 13.73
CA THR A 845 40.67 -5.05 14.43
C THR A 845 42.09 -4.60 14.76
N ARG A 846 43.11 -5.43 14.51
CA ARG A 846 44.51 -5.12 14.81
C ARG A 846 45.19 -4.26 13.74
N ILE A 847 46.27 -3.59 14.14
CA ILE A 847 47.15 -2.79 13.27
C ILE A 847 48.43 -3.61 13.01
N PRO A 848 48.94 -3.73 11.78
CA PRO A 848 50.25 -4.32 11.54
C PRO A 848 51.35 -3.45 12.17
N LYS A 849 52.24 -4.03 12.98
CA LYS A 849 53.48 -3.35 13.40
C LYS A 849 54.32 -3.09 12.16
N SER A 850 54.77 -1.85 11.96
CA SER A 850 55.81 -1.52 10.99
C SER A 850 57.08 -2.31 11.33
N GLU A 851 57.70 -2.89 10.30
CA GLU A 851 58.98 -3.60 10.27
C GLU A 851 59.97 -3.20 11.39
N GLU A 852 59.87 -3.81 12.57
CA GLU A 852 60.96 -3.83 13.54
C GLU A 852 61.10 -5.24 14.11
N ASN A 853 62.26 -5.81 13.79
CA ASN A 853 62.86 -7.07 14.25
C ASN A 853 62.04 -8.35 14.02
N GLU A 854 62.19 -8.89 12.82
CA GLU A 854 61.75 -10.24 12.43
C GLU A 854 62.37 -11.36 13.29
N ASP A 855 63.43 -11.07 14.06
CA ASP A 855 64.26 -12.09 14.71
C ASP A 855 63.81 -12.50 16.13
N ASP A 856 63.06 -11.67 16.87
CA ASP A 856 62.73 -11.98 18.28
C ASP A 856 61.45 -12.80 18.45
N PHE A 857 60.61 -12.93 17.42
CA PHE A 857 59.40 -13.77 17.45
C PHE A 857 59.61 -15.18 16.86
N VAL A 858 60.78 -15.45 16.29
CA VAL A 858 61.09 -16.75 15.65
C VAL A 858 61.49 -17.82 16.68
N VAL A 859 61.76 -17.48 17.94
CA VAL A 859 62.39 -18.43 18.88
C VAL A 859 61.40 -19.26 19.73
N ILE A 860 60.09 -18.95 19.78
CA ILE A 860 59.16 -19.68 20.67
C ILE A 860 58.14 -20.58 19.95
N ILE A 861 57.86 -20.37 18.67
CA ILE A 861 56.89 -21.22 17.91
C ILE A 861 57.58 -22.16 16.91
N SER A 862 58.86 -21.94 16.59
CA SER A 862 59.58 -22.76 15.59
C SER A 862 60.07 -24.12 16.09
N ASN A 863 60.11 -24.38 17.40
CA ASN A 863 60.65 -25.64 17.94
C ASN A 863 59.59 -26.72 18.26
N LYS A 864 58.33 -26.58 17.82
CA LYS A 864 57.32 -27.63 18.04
C LYS A 864 56.39 -28.00 16.88
N PHE A 865 56.45 -27.31 15.74
CA PHE A 865 55.45 -27.52 14.67
C PHE A 865 56.01 -27.60 13.25
N MET A 866 57.33 -27.69 13.07
CA MET A 866 57.94 -27.88 11.75
C MET A 866 58.65 -29.23 11.66
N GLU A 867 57.87 -30.30 11.60
CA GLU A 867 58.21 -31.55 10.93
C GLU A 867 56.88 -32.27 10.66
N HIS A 868 56.73 -32.90 9.48
CA HIS A 868 55.52 -33.55 8.95
C HIS A 868 54.65 -32.73 7.98
N ASP A 869 55.29 -32.23 6.92
CA ASP A 869 54.69 -32.23 5.59
C ASP A 869 54.45 -33.68 5.13
N THR A 870 53.29 -34.25 5.50
CA THR A 870 52.50 -35.29 4.80
C THR A 870 51.55 -35.95 5.81
N ILE A 871 50.35 -35.40 6.03
CA ILE A 871 49.38 -36.03 6.93
C ILE A 871 48.58 -37.08 6.15
N GLY A 872 49.09 -38.31 6.18
CA GLY A 872 48.37 -39.52 5.77
C GLY A 872 47.26 -39.87 6.76
N TYR A 873 46.20 -40.48 6.24
CA TYR A 873 45.06 -40.99 7.00
C TYR A 873 45.52 -41.90 8.16
N GLY A 874 45.22 -41.52 9.41
CA GLY A 874 45.42 -42.35 10.59
C GLY A 874 44.55 -43.62 10.55
N LYS A 875 45.10 -44.74 11.03
CA LYS A 875 44.46 -46.06 11.04
C LYS A 875 43.70 -46.24 12.35
N MET A 876 42.37 -46.32 12.28
CA MET A 876 41.54 -46.62 13.46
C MET A 876 41.43 -48.13 13.65
N VAL A 877 41.73 -48.62 14.86
CA VAL A 877 41.58 -50.03 15.24
C VAL A 877 40.57 -50.10 16.38
N ILE A 878 39.55 -50.94 16.23
CA ILE A 878 38.51 -51.17 17.24
C ILE A 878 38.79 -52.54 17.87
N GLU A 879 39.13 -52.55 19.17
CA GLU A 879 39.19 -53.76 19.99
C GLU A 879 38.23 -53.62 21.17
N GLY A 880 37.02 -54.19 21.05
CA GLY A 880 35.99 -54.14 22.10
C GLY A 880 35.31 -52.76 22.23
N ASP A 881 34.91 -52.39 23.46
CA ASP A 881 34.18 -51.14 23.78
C ASP A 881 35.09 -49.90 23.91
N VAL A 882 36.35 -50.00 23.48
CA VAL A 882 37.34 -48.91 23.57
C VAL A 882 37.72 -48.48 22.16
N LEU A 883 37.55 -47.19 21.88
CA LEU A 883 37.90 -46.58 20.60
C LEU A 883 39.25 -45.88 20.76
N THR A 884 40.30 -46.51 20.25
CA THR A 884 41.68 -46.00 20.33
C THR A 884 42.01 -45.26 19.04
N VAL A 885 42.28 -43.96 19.14
CA VAL A 885 42.79 -43.14 18.04
C VAL A 885 44.27 -42.90 18.29
N GLU A 886 45.13 -43.52 17.49
CA GLU A 886 46.57 -43.25 17.52
C GLU A 886 46.91 -42.08 16.59
N TYR A 887 47.53 -41.05 17.16
CA TYR A 887 48.15 -39.94 16.45
C TYR A 887 49.54 -39.70 17.09
N ASP A 888 50.61 -39.75 16.29
CA ASP A 888 52.00 -39.58 16.73
C ASP A 888 52.38 -40.31 18.04
N ASN A 889 52.26 -41.65 18.06
CA ASN A 889 52.67 -42.53 19.18
C ASN A 889 52.10 -42.16 20.57
N THR A 890 51.03 -41.36 20.62
CA THR A 890 50.38 -40.96 21.86
C THR A 890 49.01 -41.64 21.94
N ILE A 891 48.86 -42.57 22.89
CA ILE A 891 47.60 -43.26 23.15
C ILE A 891 46.69 -42.30 23.94
N ILE A 892 45.64 -41.80 23.31
CA ILE A 892 44.60 -41.03 24.02
C ILE A 892 43.47 -41.99 24.38
N ALA A 893 43.55 -42.61 25.56
CA ALA A 893 42.41 -43.32 26.16
C ALA A 893 42.48 -43.33 27.70
N SER A 894 41.44 -42.84 28.38
CA SER A 894 40.50 -43.70 29.15
C SER A 894 39.63 -42.93 30.15
N ASN A 895 38.35 -43.35 30.16
CA ASN A 895 37.35 -43.42 31.23
C ASN A 895 36.44 -42.23 31.60
N ASP A 896 35.17 -42.62 31.78
CA ASP A 896 33.98 -41.93 32.28
C ASP A 896 33.21 -41.00 31.32
N TRP A 897 32.29 -41.62 30.57
CA TRP A 897 31.34 -41.04 29.61
C TRP A 897 30.43 -39.94 30.18
N PHE A 898 30.32 -39.78 31.51
CA PHE A 898 29.44 -38.79 32.14
C PHE A 898 30.08 -37.43 32.43
N TYR A 899 31.42 -37.30 32.33
CA TYR A 899 32.14 -36.04 32.62
C TYR A 899 32.76 -35.40 31.36
N VAL A 900 32.77 -36.11 30.23
CA VAL A 900 33.38 -35.65 28.98
C VAL A 900 32.62 -34.47 28.39
N ASP A 901 31.29 -34.41 28.46
CA ASP A 901 30.50 -33.29 27.92
C ASP A 901 30.72 -31.97 28.66
N GLU A 902 30.81 -32.00 29.99
CA GLU A 902 31.01 -30.78 30.78
C GLU A 902 32.47 -30.31 30.68
N ILE A 903 33.43 -31.24 30.54
CA ILE A 903 34.86 -30.95 30.37
C ILE A 903 35.19 -30.56 28.92
N LEU A 904 34.55 -31.11 27.89
CA LEU A 904 34.74 -30.69 26.49
C LEU A 904 34.08 -29.33 26.24
N ASN A 905 32.86 -29.11 26.72
CA ASN A 905 32.24 -27.79 26.62
C ASN A 905 33.05 -26.75 27.41
N ARG A 906 33.48 -27.05 28.65
CA ARG A 906 34.41 -26.16 29.37
C ARG A 906 35.74 -26.01 28.65
N SER A 907 36.33 -27.04 28.05
CA SER A 907 37.64 -26.93 27.39
C SER A 907 37.57 -26.16 26.07
N LEU A 908 36.47 -26.26 25.31
CA LEU A 908 36.20 -25.43 24.13
C LEU A 908 36.09 -23.94 24.52
N TYR A 909 35.36 -23.62 25.60
CA TYR A 909 35.28 -22.23 26.11
C TYR A 909 36.58 -21.76 26.76
N VAL A 910 37.29 -22.61 27.51
CA VAL A 910 38.54 -22.28 28.22
C VAL A 910 39.72 -22.16 27.27
N VAL A 911 39.79 -22.92 26.18
CA VAL A 911 40.81 -22.77 25.13
C VAL A 911 40.56 -21.52 24.30
N ALA A 912 39.29 -21.22 23.98
CA ALA A 912 38.93 -19.95 23.33
C ALA A 912 39.25 -18.76 24.25
N ASP A 913 38.91 -18.81 25.53
CA ASP A 913 39.25 -17.74 26.47
C ASP A 913 40.76 -17.68 26.73
N LYS A 914 41.50 -18.80 26.81
CA LYS A 914 42.98 -18.81 26.93
C LYS A 914 43.67 -18.23 25.71
N THR A 915 43.27 -18.62 24.50
CA THR A 915 43.84 -18.05 23.26
C THR A 915 43.52 -16.57 23.14
N ILE A 916 42.30 -16.14 23.50
CA ILE A 916 41.90 -14.72 23.58
C ILE A 916 42.69 -13.98 24.68
N ILE A 917 42.97 -14.61 25.82
CA ILE A 917 43.76 -14.04 26.93
C ILE A 917 45.24 -13.94 26.54
N GLU A 918 45.86 -14.98 25.98
CA GLU A 918 47.25 -14.96 25.47
C GLU A 918 47.42 -13.92 24.35
N ILE A 919 46.39 -13.75 23.51
CA ILE A 919 46.27 -12.67 22.54
C ILE A 919 46.25 -11.28 23.20
N ARG A 920 45.53 -11.13 24.32
CA ARG A 920 45.36 -9.85 25.04
C ARG A 920 46.55 -9.51 25.94
N GLU A 921 47.20 -10.51 26.54
CA GLU A 921 48.37 -10.35 27.42
C GLU A 921 49.61 -9.87 26.66
N HIS A 922 49.69 -10.12 25.34
CA HIS A 922 50.72 -9.55 24.47
C HIS A 922 50.46 -8.09 24.02
N ASP A 923 49.34 -7.49 24.42
CA ASP A 923 48.76 -6.27 23.83
C ASP A 923 48.68 -5.05 24.78
N GLU A 924 49.36 -5.07 25.93
CA GLU A 924 49.34 -3.96 26.93
C GLU A 924 49.83 -2.59 26.39
N TYR A 925 50.22 -2.47 25.11
CA TYR A 925 50.74 -1.25 24.51
C TYR A 925 49.90 -0.60 23.38
N ILE A 926 48.76 -1.16 22.95
CA ILE A 926 48.02 -0.65 21.77
C ILE A 926 46.53 -0.37 22.08
N CYS A 927 46.26 0.62 22.94
CA CYS A 927 44.87 1.06 23.23
C CYS A 927 44.49 2.42 22.63
N GLY A 928 45.16 2.86 21.54
CA GLY A 928 45.06 4.27 21.10
C GLY A 928 44.76 4.59 19.64
N ILE A 929 44.76 3.64 18.69
CA ILE A 929 44.79 3.97 17.24
C ILE A 929 43.65 3.26 16.48
N MET A 930 43.16 3.87 15.38
CA MET A 930 41.96 3.53 14.61
C MET A 930 41.74 2.01 14.39
N LYS A 931 40.47 1.57 14.44
CA LYS A 931 40.03 0.34 13.77
C LYS A 931 40.18 0.56 12.27
N GLU A 932 41.24 0.07 11.65
CA GLU A 932 41.56 0.39 10.25
C GLU A 932 40.81 -0.49 9.23
N ASN A 933 40.24 -1.63 9.64
CA ASN A 933 39.51 -2.49 8.72
C ASN A 933 38.11 -1.93 8.39
N SER A 934 37.91 -1.59 7.13
CA SER A 934 36.69 -0.94 6.65
C SER A 934 35.47 -1.86 6.70
N LEU A 935 35.66 -3.17 6.52
CA LEU A 935 34.60 -4.18 6.65
C LEU A 935 34.07 -4.26 8.09
N VAL A 936 34.97 -4.17 9.08
CA VAL A 936 34.59 -4.18 10.50
C VAL A 936 33.89 -2.87 10.89
N ILE A 937 34.38 -1.71 10.44
CA ILE A 937 33.74 -0.41 10.69
C ILE A 937 32.30 -0.38 10.16
N MET A 938 32.07 -0.90 8.96
CA MET A 938 30.74 -0.95 8.34
C MET A 938 29.77 -1.85 9.14
N SER A 939 30.29 -2.96 9.68
CA SER A 939 29.55 -3.88 10.55
C SER A 939 29.26 -3.28 11.93
N ASP A 940 30.24 -2.67 12.59
CA ASP A 940 30.12 -2.07 13.92
C ASP A 940 29.22 -0.82 13.94
N SER A 941 29.29 0.00 12.88
CA SER A 941 28.36 1.13 12.68
C SER A 941 26.92 0.67 12.40
N LYS A 942 26.73 -0.63 12.09
CA LYS A 942 25.48 -1.25 11.64
C LYS A 942 24.90 -0.57 10.39
N ALA A 943 25.76 0.07 9.59
CA ALA A 943 25.38 0.64 8.31
C ALA A 943 25.02 -0.46 7.31
N LYS A 944 25.85 -1.52 7.24
CA LYS A 944 25.59 -2.72 6.45
C LYS A 944 26.42 -3.91 6.98
N GLY A 945 25.83 -5.10 6.94
CA GLY A 945 26.47 -6.32 7.45
C GLY A 945 26.33 -6.48 8.96
N ASN A 946 26.66 -7.67 9.44
CA ASN A 946 26.74 -8.01 10.86
C ASN A 946 28.01 -8.84 11.11
N PRO A 947 28.38 -9.15 12.37
CA PRO A 947 29.57 -9.95 12.66
C PRO A 947 29.57 -11.36 12.02
N VAL A 948 28.39 -11.95 11.78
CA VAL A 948 28.25 -13.23 11.09
C VAL A 948 28.66 -13.11 9.63
N ASN A 949 28.24 -12.05 8.93
CA ASN A 949 28.65 -11.79 7.56
C ASN A 949 30.17 -11.64 7.44
N VAL A 950 30.80 -10.90 8.37
CA VAL A 950 32.26 -10.73 8.40
C VAL A 950 32.95 -12.09 8.58
N ALA A 951 32.51 -12.89 9.54
CA ALA A 951 33.05 -14.22 9.79
C ALA A 951 32.88 -15.18 8.61
N GLN A 952 31.73 -15.15 7.93
CA GLN A 952 31.52 -16.00 6.74
C GLN A 952 32.40 -15.62 5.56
N ILE A 953 32.73 -14.33 5.45
CA ILE A 953 33.66 -13.84 4.44
C ILE A 953 35.08 -14.32 4.76
N THR A 954 35.52 -14.22 6.01
CA THR A 954 36.94 -14.35 6.37
C THR A 954 37.34 -15.71 6.98
N SER A 955 36.53 -16.32 7.84
CA SER A 955 36.90 -17.51 8.63
C SER A 955 36.19 -18.78 8.19
N LEU A 956 34.87 -18.89 8.34
CA LEU A 956 34.12 -20.10 7.98
C LEU A 956 32.65 -19.82 7.64
N LEU A 957 32.11 -20.55 6.67
CA LEU A 957 30.69 -20.45 6.26
C LEU A 957 29.72 -21.08 7.28
N GLY A 958 30.09 -22.24 7.82
CA GLY A 958 29.33 -22.99 8.81
C GLY A 958 28.29 -23.95 8.23
N GLN A 959 27.38 -24.43 9.08
CA GLN A 959 26.34 -25.40 8.74
C GLN A 959 25.30 -24.81 7.77
N GLN A 960 25.05 -25.49 6.65
CA GLN A 960 23.95 -25.20 5.74
C GLN A 960 22.71 -26.03 6.07
N TYR A 961 21.52 -25.48 5.86
CA TYR A 961 20.25 -26.15 6.14
C TYR A 961 19.42 -26.29 4.87
N PHE A 962 18.63 -27.36 4.80
CA PHE A 962 17.62 -27.58 3.78
C PHE A 962 16.35 -28.15 4.42
N GLU A 963 15.20 -27.50 4.22
CA GLU A 963 13.92 -27.85 4.86
C GLU A 963 14.01 -27.91 6.40
N GLY A 964 14.77 -26.99 7.00
CA GLY A 964 15.01 -26.92 8.44
C GLY A 964 15.90 -28.03 9.01
N LYS A 965 16.44 -28.92 8.17
CA LYS A 965 17.32 -30.02 8.56
C LYS A 965 18.70 -29.89 7.92
N ARG A 966 19.69 -30.62 8.45
CA ARG A 966 21.00 -30.73 7.82
C ARG A 966 20.88 -31.56 6.52
N PRO A 967 21.52 -31.15 5.41
CA PRO A 967 21.50 -31.89 4.16
C PRO A 967 21.89 -33.37 4.33
N GLY A 968 21.24 -34.25 3.57
CA GLY A 968 21.64 -35.66 3.52
C GLY A 968 23.00 -35.86 2.84
N SER A 969 23.64 -36.99 3.17
CA SER A 969 24.88 -37.42 2.50
C SER A 969 24.66 -37.63 1.00
N THR A 970 25.69 -37.36 0.20
CA THR A 970 25.68 -37.62 -1.25
C THR A 970 26.53 -38.83 -1.59
N VAL A 971 26.46 -39.28 -2.85
CA VAL A 971 27.25 -40.41 -3.37
C VAL A 971 28.76 -40.23 -3.10
N TYR A 972 29.23 -38.99 -2.99
CA TYR A 972 30.62 -38.64 -2.70
C TYR A 972 31.11 -39.09 -1.30
N PHE A 973 30.22 -39.15 -0.29
CA PHE A 973 30.59 -39.46 1.10
C PHE A 973 30.07 -40.83 1.59
N GLY A 974 29.45 -41.64 0.70
CA GLY A 974 28.79 -42.88 1.05
C GLY A 974 27.40 -42.69 1.67
N LYS A 975 26.57 -43.74 1.61
CA LYS A 975 25.23 -43.74 2.24
C LYS A 975 25.39 -43.65 3.77
N ASP A 976 24.55 -42.84 4.41
CA ASP A 976 24.43 -42.71 5.87
C ASP A 976 25.66 -42.17 6.63
N SER A 977 26.57 -41.48 5.96
CA SER A 977 27.69 -40.79 6.63
C SER A 977 27.18 -39.79 7.68
N SER A 978 27.71 -39.92 8.91
CA SER A 978 27.52 -39.00 10.04
C SER A 978 28.51 -37.83 10.02
N ASN A 979 29.46 -37.83 9.07
CA ASN A 979 30.47 -36.78 8.95
C ASN A 979 29.81 -35.41 8.76
N ILE A 980 30.28 -34.40 9.50
CA ILE A 980 29.71 -33.06 9.48
C ILE A 980 29.76 -32.43 8.07
N ARG A 981 30.84 -32.71 7.31
CA ARG A 981 31.01 -32.24 5.92
C ARG A 981 30.02 -32.93 4.99
N ALA A 982 29.80 -34.24 5.16
CA ALA A 982 28.81 -34.99 4.38
C ALA A 982 27.36 -34.52 4.63
N ARG A 983 27.14 -33.84 5.77
CA ARG A 983 25.87 -33.27 6.19
C ARG A 983 25.80 -31.75 6.02
N GLY A 984 26.64 -31.16 5.15
CA GLY A 984 26.52 -29.75 4.76
C GLY A 984 27.25 -28.72 5.63
N PHE A 985 28.16 -29.14 6.53
CA PHE A 985 29.03 -28.21 7.25
C PHE A 985 30.17 -27.72 6.35
N CYS A 986 30.22 -26.41 6.11
CA CYS A 986 31.23 -25.78 5.26
C CYS A 986 32.33 -25.16 6.11
N THR A 987 33.51 -25.77 6.12
CA THR A 987 34.67 -25.35 6.95
C THR A 987 35.44 -24.17 6.36
N ARG A 988 35.35 -23.94 5.04
CA ARG A 988 36.02 -22.84 4.34
C ARG A 988 35.16 -21.57 4.34
N SER A 989 35.81 -20.41 4.26
CA SER A 989 35.17 -19.10 4.08
C SER A 989 34.86 -18.78 2.60
N TYR A 990 34.26 -17.62 2.33
CA TYR A 990 34.14 -17.11 0.95
C TYR A 990 35.49 -16.72 0.34
N THR A 991 36.43 -16.20 1.14
CA THR A 991 37.76 -15.81 0.66
C THR A 991 38.64 -17.00 0.27
N GLN A 992 38.57 -18.09 1.03
CA GLN A 992 39.29 -19.34 0.73
C GLN A 992 38.68 -20.13 -0.44
N GLY A 993 37.43 -19.81 -0.81
CA GLY A 993 36.66 -20.55 -1.80
C GLY A 993 36.04 -21.85 -1.26
N SER A 994 34.87 -22.21 -1.78
CA SER A 994 34.15 -23.41 -1.36
C SER A 994 34.65 -24.68 -2.06
N THR A 995 34.59 -25.82 -1.38
CA THR A 995 34.77 -27.13 -2.02
C THR A 995 33.58 -27.43 -2.96
N PRO A 996 33.70 -28.33 -3.96
CA PRO A 996 32.60 -28.64 -4.87
C PRO A 996 31.31 -29.06 -4.16
N TYR A 997 31.42 -29.90 -3.12
CA TYR A 997 30.26 -30.27 -2.30
C TYR A 997 29.77 -29.10 -1.44
N GLY A 998 30.66 -28.32 -0.82
CA GLY A 998 30.28 -27.14 -0.04
C GLY A 998 29.51 -26.11 -0.88
N PHE A 999 29.96 -25.87 -2.10
CA PHE A 999 29.26 -25.03 -3.08
C PHE A 999 27.86 -25.57 -3.39
N PHE A 1000 27.73 -26.89 -3.64
CA PHE A 1000 26.43 -27.52 -3.86
C PHE A 1000 25.50 -27.39 -2.65
N ALA A 1001 26.01 -27.57 -1.43
CA ALA A 1001 25.24 -27.41 -0.21
C ALA A 1001 24.74 -25.97 -0.01
N VAL A 1002 25.61 -24.97 -0.22
CA VAL A 1002 25.25 -23.54 -0.18
C VAL A 1002 24.25 -23.20 -1.28
N ALA A 1003 24.44 -23.69 -2.50
CA ALA A 1003 23.52 -23.47 -3.61
C ALA A 1003 22.13 -24.08 -3.35
N LYS A 1004 22.08 -25.27 -2.74
CA LYS A 1004 20.84 -25.93 -2.34
C LYS A 1004 20.09 -25.12 -1.27
N ALA A 1005 20.78 -24.70 -0.22
CA ALA A 1005 20.22 -23.85 0.84
C ALA A 1005 19.76 -22.49 0.29
N GLY A 1006 20.58 -21.84 -0.53
CA GLY A 1006 20.25 -20.57 -1.16
C GLY A 1006 19.04 -20.66 -2.10
N ARG A 1007 18.88 -21.78 -2.82
CA ARG A 1007 17.72 -22.01 -3.69
C ARG A 1007 16.42 -22.10 -2.90
N GLU A 1008 16.42 -22.72 -1.72
CA GLU A 1008 15.26 -22.76 -0.83
C GLU A 1008 14.85 -21.34 -0.43
N GLY A 1009 15.79 -20.51 0.03
CA GLY A 1009 15.49 -19.10 0.39
C GLY A 1009 14.94 -18.27 -0.77
N LEU A 1010 15.42 -18.50 -2.01
CA LEU A 1010 14.87 -17.86 -3.20
C LEU A 1010 13.44 -18.32 -3.53
N VAL A 1011 13.16 -19.62 -3.35
CA VAL A 1011 11.82 -20.18 -3.56
C VAL A 1011 10.86 -19.67 -2.49
N GLU A 1012 11.27 -19.64 -1.21
CA GLU A 1012 10.49 -19.11 -0.10
C GLU A 1012 10.18 -17.62 -0.29
N THR A 1013 11.14 -16.83 -0.75
CA THR A 1013 10.92 -15.41 -1.09
C THR A 1013 9.87 -15.27 -2.22
N ALA A 1014 9.93 -16.16 -3.22
CA ALA A 1014 8.99 -16.14 -4.35
C ALA A 1014 7.56 -16.59 -3.97
N THR A 1015 7.41 -17.58 -3.10
CA THR A 1015 6.10 -18.09 -2.66
C THR A 1015 5.51 -17.24 -1.52
N GLY A 1016 6.33 -16.87 -0.54
CA GLY A 1016 5.94 -16.10 0.63
C GLY A 1016 5.35 -14.73 0.31
N THR A 1017 5.78 -14.09 -0.78
CA THR A 1017 5.19 -12.81 -1.23
C THR A 1017 3.71 -12.91 -1.62
N GLN A 1018 3.25 -14.06 -2.13
CA GLN A 1018 1.84 -14.27 -2.47
C GLN A 1018 0.97 -14.48 -1.22
N ASP A 1019 1.47 -15.27 -0.28
CA ASP A 1019 0.76 -15.63 0.96
C ASP A 1019 0.69 -14.45 1.92
N THR A 1020 1.80 -13.73 2.10
CA THR A 1020 1.84 -12.50 2.91
C THR A 1020 0.91 -11.42 2.35
N GLY A 1021 0.90 -11.21 1.02
CA GLY A 1021 0.00 -10.25 0.37
C GLY A 1021 -1.49 -10.64 0.51
N THR A 1022 -1.81 -11.93 0.44
CA THR A 1022 -3.18 -12.42 0.63
C THR A 1022 -3.63 -12.29 2.08
N SER A 1023 -2.74 -12.60 3.02
CA SER A 1023 -2.98 -12.47 4.46
C SER A 1023 -3.17 -11.01 4.85
N GLN A 1024 -2.30 -10.12 4.37
CA GLN A 1024 -2.40 -8.67 4.59
C GLN A 1024 -3.71 -8.11 4.05
N ARG A 1025 -4.11 -8.49 2.82
CA ARG A 1025 -5.41 -8.09 2.27
C ARG A 1025 -6.59 -8.60 3.11
N SER A 1026 -6.53 -9.84 3.58
CA SER A 1026 -7.60 -10.44 4.37
C SER A 1026 -7.75 -9.73 5.73
N ALA A 1027 -6.63 -9.40 6.37
CA ALA A 1027 -6.60 -8.62 7.60
C ALA A 1027 -7.16 -7.20 7.39
N VAL A 1028 -6.71 -6.49 6.34
CA VAL A 1028 -7.24 -5.16 5.99
C VAL A 1028 -8.75 -5.24 5.74
N LYS A 1029 -9.23 -6.22 4.97
CA LYS A 1029 -10.67 -6.36 4.69
C LYS A 1029 -11.51 -6.71 5.92
N ALA A 1030 -10.94 -7.39 6.91
CA ALA A 1030 -11.62 -7.68 8.16
C ALA A 1030 -11.67 -6.48 9.12
N LEU A 1031 -10.74 -5.54 8.99
CA LEU A 1031 -10.55 -4.44 9.95
C LEU A 1031 -10.83 -3.04 9.36
N GLU A 1032 -11.07 -2.91 8.04
CA GLU A 1032 -11.19 -1.62 7.35
C GLU A 1032 -12.35 -0.74 7.82
N ASP A 1033 -13.37 -1.31 8.45
CA ASP A 1033 -14.56 -0.59 8.89
C ASP A 1033 -14.50 -0.17 10.37
N ILE A 1034 -13.41 -0.50 11.06
CA ILE A 1034 -13.18 -0.21 12.47
C ILE A 1034 -12.60 1.19 12.61
N THR A 1035 -13.27 2.03 13.39
CA THR A 1035 -12.87 3.44 13.60
C THR A 1035 -13.03 3.87 15.05
N ILE A 1036 -12.15 4.76 15.51
CA ILE A 1036 -12.31 5.46 16.79
C ILE A 1036 -13.36 6.56 16.59
N ARG A 1037 -14.37 6.59 17.46
CA ARG A 1037 -15.43 7.61 17.45
C ARG A 1037 -15.07 8.76 18.39
N ASN A 1038 -15.79 9.87 18.28
CA ASN A 1038 -15.55 11.08 19.08
C ASN A 1038 -15.72 10.84 20.60
N ASP A 1039 -16.38 9.76 21.01
CA ASP A 1039 -16.53 9.34 22.41
C ASP A 1039 -15.35 8.48 22.91
N GLY A 1040 -14.32 8.27 22.09
CA GLY A 1040 -13.15 7.45 22.41
C GLY A 1040 -13.35 5.94 22.20
N THR A 1041 -14.58 5.50 21.88
CA THR A 1041 -14.88 4.09 21.65
C THR A 1041 -14.44 3.64 20.24
N VAL A 1042 -14.03 2.38 20.12
CA VAL A 1042 -13.69 1.76 18.85
C VAL A 1042 -14.91 1.00 18.35
N ARG A 1043 -15.46 1.41 17.20
CA ARG A 1043 -16.69 0.83 16.64
C ARG A 1043 -16.53 0.37 15.21
N ALA A 1044 -17.21 -0.72 14.87
CA ALA A 1044 -17.42 -1.14 13.49
C ALA A 1044 -18.42 -0.21 12.76
N SER A 1045 -18.54 -0.37 11.45
CA SER A 1045 -19.47 0.40 10.60
C SER A 1045 -20.94 0.24 10.99
N ASN A 1046 -21.31 -0.94 11.52
CA ASN A 1046 -22.66 -1.23 12.03
C ASN A 1046 -22.95 -0.62 13.42
N GLY A 1047 -22.00 0.11 14.00
CA GLY A 1047 -22.13 0.75 15.31
C GLY A 1047 -21.81 -0.17 16.51
N LYS A 1048 -21.48 -1.45 16.28
CA LYS A 1048 -21.05 -2.37 17.34
C LYS A 1048 -19.73 -1.89 17.94
N ILE A 1049 -19.69 -1.77 19.27
CA ILE A 1049 -18.49 -1.44 20.02
C ILE A 1049 -17.60 -2.68 20.05
N ILE A 1050 -16.33 -2.50 19.67
CA ILE A 1050 -15.28 -3.51 19.72
C ILE A 1050 -14.42 -3.29 20.97
N GLN A 1051 -14.04 -2.04 21.23
CA GLN A 1051 -13.33 -1.63 22.44
C GLN A 1051 -13.96 -0.36 23.01
N PHE A 1052 -14.06 -0.28 24.33
CA PHE A 1052 -14.51 0.94 25.01
C PHE A 1052 -13.48 2.05 24.94
N HIS A 1053 -12.20 1.69 24.96
CA HIS A 1053 -11.06 2.59 24.81
C HIS A 1053 -10.09 2.02 23.78
N TYR A 1054 -9.54 2.87 22.92
CA TYR A 1054 -8.52 2.44 21.97
C TYR A 1054 -7.30 1.89 22.69
N GLY A 1055 -6.94 0.62 22.44
CA GLY A 1055 -5.75 0.00 23.06
C GLY A 1055 -5.78 -0.03 24.58
N ASP A 1056 -6.96 -0.03 25.19
CA ASP A 1056 -7.23 -0.01 26.65
C ASP A 1056 -6.69 1.20 27.42
N ASN A 1057 -6.04 2.16 26.74
CA ASN A 1057 -5.46 3.36 27.34
C ASN A 1057 -5.83 4.65 26.61
N SER A 1058 -6.50 4.59 25.46
CA SER A 1058 -6.83 5.74 24.59
C SER A 1058 -5.60 6.54 24.12
N VAL A 1059 -4.41 5.94 24.16
CA VAL A 1059 -3.15 6.59 23.77
C VAL A 1059 -2.73 6.13 22.39
N ASP A 1060 -2.32 7.08 21.55
CA ASP A 1060 -1.68 6.78 20.27
C ASP A 1060 -0.35 6.06 20.50
N THR A 1061 -0.20 4.89 19.85
CA THR A 1061 0.99 4.04 19.98
C THR A 1061 2.27 4.77 19.56
N GLU A 1062 2.16 5.76 18.68
CA GLU A 1062 3.25 6.62 18.23
C GLU A 1062 3.86 7.53 19.30
N ARG A 1063 3.16 7.72 20.41
CA ARG A 1063 3.59 8.55 21.55
C ARG A 1063 4.02 7.71 22.75
N ILE A 1064 3.91 6.39 22.67
CA ILE A 1064 4.25 5.48 23.78
C ILE A 1064 5.76 5.28 23.83
N ILE A 1065 6.32 5.43 25.03
CA ILE A 1065 7.71 5.13 25.37
C ILE A 1065 7.70 3.98 26.38
N PHE A 1066 8.66 3.06 26.23
CA PHE A 1066 8.87 2.00 27.22
C PHE A 1066 9.85 2.48 28.27
N LYS A 1067 9.44 2.43 29.54
CA LYS A 1067 10.28 2.84 30.66
C LYS A 1067 10.33 1.76 31.72
N LYS A 1068 11.53 1.52 32.25
CA LYS A 1068 11.72 0.60 33.37
C LYS A 1068 11.33 1.31 34.66
N VAL A 1069 10.31 0.82 35.36
CA VAL A 1069 9.92 1.26 36.70
C VAL A 1069 10.17 0.06 37.63
N GLY A 1070 11.24 0.13 38.43
CA GLY A 1070 11.77 -1.02 39.16
C GLY A 1070 12.29 -2.12 38.20
N ASN A 1071 11.77 -3.35 38.33
CA ASN A 1071 12.10 -4.46 37.42
C ASN A 1071 11.10 -4.64 36.26
N LYS A 1072 10.06 -3.80 36.15
CA LYS A 1072 9.02 -3.94 35.12
C LYS A 1072 9.14 -2.84 34.07
N ASN A 1073 8.98 -3.21 32.80
CA ASN A 1073 8.85 -2.25 31.71
C ASN A 1073 7.39 -1.78 31.62
N VAL A 1074 7.15 -0.51 31.94
CA VAL A 1074 5.85 0.15 31.87
C VAL A 1074 5.78 0.98 30.59
N ARG A 1075 4.62 0.96 29.93
CA ARG A 1075 4.32 1.81 28.77
C ARG A 1075 3.81 3.15 29.28
N THR A 1076 4.50 4.25 28.94
CA THR A 1076 4.13 5.60 29.36
C THR A 1076 4.20 6.57 28.19
N PHE A 1077 3.29 7.55 28.13
CA PHE A 1077 3.31 8.62 27.11
C PHE A 1077 3.97 9.92 27.61
N ILE A 1078 4.36 9.95 28.88
CA ILE A 1078 5.10 11.04 29.52
C ILE A 1078 6.41 10.46 30.02
N ASP A 1079 7.53 11.11 29.72
CA ASP A 1079 8.78 10.80 30.38
C ASP A 1079 8.79 11.42 31.78
N ILE A 1080 8.27 10.65 32.76
CA ILE A 1080 8.16 11.07 34.16
C ILE A 1080 9.50 11.57 34.71
N SER A 1081 10.64 11.02 34.27
CA SER A 1081 11.96 11.44 34.79
C SER A 1081 12.40 12.75 34.16
N SER A 1082 12.10 12.98 32.89
CA SER A 1082 12.35 14.28 32.26
C SER A 1082 11.53 15.37 32.93
N GLU A 1083 10.25 15.10 33.24
CA GLU A 1083 9.40 16.10 33.89
C GLU A 1083 9.77 16.33 35.36
N VAL A 1084 10.13 15.26 36.08
CA VAL A 1084 10.71 15.36 37.43
C VAL A 1084 12.05 16.10 37.39
N ASN A 1085 12.91 15.87 36.38
CA ASN A 1085 14.18 16.58 36.24
C ASN A 1085 13.98 18.06 35.87
N LYS A 1086 12.98 18.41 35.06
CA LYS A 1086 12.59 19.80 34.80
C LYS A 1086 12.08 20.49 36.05
N LEU A 1087 11.28 19.79 36.86
CA LEU A 1087 10.85 20.29 38.17
C LEU A 1087 12.06 20.48 39.09
N ASN A 1088 12.95 19.48 39.18
CA ASN A 1088 14.14 19.55 40.03
C ASN A 1088 15.11 20.67 39.60
N THR A 1089 15.26 20.90 38.30
CA THR A 1089 16.09 22.01 37.76
C THR A 1089 15.43 23.38 37.93
N GLY A 1090 14.10 23.47 37.81
CA GLY A 1090 13.34 24.70 38.07
C GLY A 1090 13.32 25.13 39.55
N TYR A 1091 13.48 24.20 40.50
CA TYR A 1091 13.47 24.46 41.94
C TYR A 1091 14.85 24.46 42.60
N GLY A 1092 15.95 24.38 41.84
CA GLY A 1092 17.31 24.49 42.39
C GLY A 1092 17.72 23.35 43.34
N ILE A 1093 17.03 22.21 43.33
CA ILE A 1093 17.36 21.08 44.21
C ILE A 1093 18.40 20.21 43.48
N MET A 1094 19.68 20.60 43.59
CA MET A 1094 20.81 19.74 43.25
C MET A 1094 20.94 18.64 44.31
N LYS A 1095 20.10 17.60 44.24
CA LYS A 1095 20.44 16.24 44.70
C LYS A 1095 19.42 15.25 44.15
N PRO A 1096 19.85 14.15 43.48
CA PRO A 1096 18.94 13.09 43.08
C PRO A 1096 18.39 12.43 44.34
N ILE A 1097 17.06 12.42 44.49
CA ILE A 1097 16.41 11.50 45.41
C ILE A 1097 16.58 10.11 44.81
N LYS A 1098 17.33 9.25 45.50
CA LYS A 1098 17.63 7.86 45.12
C LYS A 1098 16.37 7.03 44.97
#